data_AF-A0A0N0GN56-F1
#
_entry.id   AF-A0A0N0GN56-F1
#
_cell.length_a   1.000
_cell.length_b   1.000
_cell.length_c   1.000
_cell.angle_alpha   90.00
_cell.angle_beta   90.00
_cell.angle_gamma   90.00
#
_symmetry.space_group_name_H-M   'P 1'
#
loop_
_entity.id
_entity.type
_entity.pdbx_description
1 polymer ?
#
loop_
_entity_poly.entity_id
_entity_poly.type
_entity_poly.pdbx_seq_one_letter_code
_entity_poly.pdbx_strand_id
1 'polypeptide(L)'
;MKADLTRSTDQPALHYRSVRMQQGRVQLDADWNEQNAIVNRRVETETRDTLGDVAAPLALDGFDLTVSGGNIAISPGRIYLNGLLCENAAAATLISQPSLPGNVSPIIVTSSGYLGLPPAGAVPLTSIQNYGSGGALAAPADGVYVAYIETWLRHITALEDPLIREVALGGPDSATRDQLVWQIKLLDVGAVSPAPTCATPLAPWDALIKPPDGTLGARAEPGATATDLCLLTPEAGYRSLENQLYRVEIHDDGSGGGKARFKWSRDNGCIVSTVVRWLNDPTANEFEVASIGRDAYLSISAGCWVEFYDDTHELLGLAGTLVKVTRTAGNVVTVDLTTATGPLDQPLFASNPRVRRWDDLVELTSKPAAAAYADGWIALENGVQVRFVDGHFRVGDYWTIPARTATSDVLWPAAADGKALFMAPEGTLRAFGKLALFACSGGVWSKLDDCRAVFPTLSQLTNLFYVGGDGQSVLPDSLNPASNVALPKPLEVAVFNGQFPVANASVSFVVTEGALAGGGLSAIATTTANGIASVSWSLANSANLTQTCVATLLASGAPVSGKYNQIHFNAQLSVAAQVAYDPAKCPDMTAAKINTVQAAIDALCAKGGGGGGGCCVTVGLGGQYGDLQAALLELSKPGSEVCLCLLPGLHVLSKPVSLAGDSKTHLAIHGIGPGAQLQMDALGIALSGYGSVALQDFDAFCTGDGLPFVFDHCDQVRLEQVNINGLKSSAGALVTVGGARQITVQGCTLRAWQTAVSDTLDMVIARIPLLESLRPICVEAALWLPVSLDAARAFLAFISVPDQARLLASQIGRATSGDNAIRPMTLYRALRDLDEWLFAPTPPDAPALALAMAALRFAIFMPTAGTALALQDAEGDVLLADSHIDGHLLCYGSQGTAENLQALISQADKQLRTGSLRWVPTQGQLRLRNDRVWQINLADEYVQTAKQQLAQSGALPRAFRSLVASDCAFNGAGPQYFLAWHIALTDNLVEATFSFVGYAMAMQGKYLGNMAEACTLYTAGHNAEAFGNGGMALTNAP
;
A
#
# COMPACT_ATOMS: atom_id res chain seq x y z
N MET A 1 46.53 6.88 -13.33
CA MET A 1 46.87 8.32 -13.43
C MET A 1 48.31 8.45 -13.90
N LYS A 2 48.60 9.43 -14.77
CA LYS A 2 49.87 9.70 -15.47
C LYS A 2 50.27 11.18 -15.38
N ALA A 3 49.61 11.95 -14.52
CA ALA A 3 49.79 13.39 -14.42
C ALA A 3 50.78 13.75 -13.31
N ASP A 4 51.58 14.77 -13.56
CA ASP A 4 52.37 15.45 -12.55
C ASP A 4 51.47 16.39 -11.76
N LEU A 5 51.30 16.13 -10.46
CA LEU A 5 50.33 16.80 -9.59
C LEU A 5 50.98 17.20 -8.27
N THR A 6 50.56 18.33 -7.70
CA THR A 6 51.11 18.78 -6.42
C THR A 6 50.61 17.93 -5.24
N ARG A 7 49.29 17.63 -5.21
CA ARG A 7 48.58 16.79 -4.22
C ARG A 7 47.09 16.68 -4.59
N SER A 8 46.41 15.70 -3.99
CA SER A 8 44.94 15.70 -3.89
C SER A 8 44.49 16.30 -2.55
N THR A 9 43.46 17.13 -2.53
CA THR A 9 42.97 17.83 -1.32
C THR A 9 41.48 17.63 -1.02
N ASP A 10 40.70 16.97 -1.87
CA ASP A 10 39.28 16.71 -1.56
C ASP A 10 39.15 15.83 -0.31
N GLN A 11 38.36 16.30 0.66
CA GLN A 11 38.07 15.61 1.90
C GLN A 11 36.54 15.49 2.07
N PRO A 12 35.93 14.40 1.58
CA PRO A 12 34.48 14.23 1.59
C PRO A 12 33.83 14.39 2.98
N ALA A 13 34.54 13.98 4.04
CA ALA A 13 34.09 14.05 5.43
C ALA A 13 33.96 15.48 5.99
N LEU A 14 34.60 16.48 5.37
CA LEU A 14 34.50 17.88 5.79
C LEU A 14 33.36 18.65 5.11
N HIS A 15 32.67 18.02 4.16
CA HIS A 15 31.49 18.58 3.49
C HIS A 15 31.72 19.93 2.78
N TYR A 16 32.94 20.16 2.25
CA TYR A 16 33.19 21.33 1.42
C TYR A 16 32.32 21.32 0.16
N ARG A 17 31.77 22.49 -0.18
CA ARG A 17 30.87 22.68 -1.34
C ARG A 17 31.57 23.27 -2.57
N SER A 18 32.63 24.04 -2.38
CA SER A 18 33.34 24.73 -3.45
C SER A 18 34.67 25.30 -2.96
N VAL A 19 35.67 25.36 -3.82
CA VAL A 19 36.92 26.10 -3.63
C VAL A 19 36.71 27.58 -4.02
N ARG A 20 37.30 28.50 -3.25
CA ARG A 20 37.14 29.96 -3.47
C ARG A 20 38.48 30.60 -3.83
N MET A 21 38.59 31.08 -5.06
CA MET A 21 39.75 31.85 -5.50
C MET A 21 39.86 33.17 -4.74
N GLN A 22 41.06 33.48 -4.24
CA GLN A 22 41.37 34.75 -3.59
C GLN A 22 42.12 35.68 -4.53
N GLN A 23 41.78 36.97 -4.52
CA GLN A 23 42.44 37.98 -5.34
C GLN A 23 43.94 38.05 -5.03
N GLY A 24 44.77 37.99 -6.08
CA GLY A 24 46.22 38.17 -5.98
C GLY A 24 47.00 37.01 -5.36
N ARG A 25 46.36 35.85 -5.11
CA ARG A 25 47.04 34.63 -4.63
C ARG A 25 47.43 33.72 -5.80
N VAL A 26 48.51 32.95 -5.60
CA VAL A 26 48.97 31.93 -6.56
C VAL A 26 47.93 30.82 -6.63
N GLN A 27 47.62 30.35 -7.84
CA GLN A 27 46.74 29.20 -8.06
C GLN A 27 47.56 27.91 -8.10
N LEU A 28 47.04 26.87 -7.45
CA LEU A 28 47.58 25.52 -7.52
C LEU A 28 46.66 24.60 -8.33
N ASP A 29 47.23 23.60 -8.99
CA ASP A 29 46.48 22.52 -9.65
C ASP A 29 45.54 21.80 -8.67
N ALA A 30 45.97 21.63 -7.42
CA ALA A 30 45.19 21.01 -6.36
C ALA A 30 43.84 21.70 -6.14
N ASP A 31 43.79 23.04 -6.18
CA ASP A 31 42.55 23.80 -5.96
C ASP A 31 41.52 23.57 -7.09
N TRP A 32 42.01 23.47 -8.33
CA TRP A 32 41.17 23.19 -9.50
C TRP A 32 40.68 21.74 -9.51
N ASN A 33 41.59 20.79 -9.21
CA ASN A 33 41.27 19.37 -9.10
C ASN A 33 40.26 19.09 -7.98
N GLU A 34 40.41 19.72 -6.81
CA GLU A 34 39.47 19.61 -5.69
C GLU A 34 38.08 20.15 -6.07
N GLN A 35 38.01 21.30 -6.74
CA GLN A 35 36.74 21.84 -7.19
C GLN A 35 36.00 20.88 -8.15
N ASN A 36 36.72 20.21 -9.06
CA ASN A 36 36.14 19.21 -9.94
C ASN A 36 35.68 17.96 -9.18
N ALA A 37 36.51 17.44 -8.26
CA ALA A 37 36.17 16.30 -7.42
C ALA A 37 34.89 16.55 -6.59
N ILE A 38 34.76 17.72 -5.97
CA ILE A 38 33.56 18.10 -5.19
C ILE A 38 32.31 18.11 -6.08
N VAL A 39 32.38 18.66 -7.30
CA VAL A 39 31.24 18.75 -8.22
C VAL A 39 30.85 17.37 -8.73
N ASN A 40 31.82 16.58 -9.18
CA ASN A 40 31.58 15.23 -9.69
C ASN A 40 30.94 14.35 -8.61
N ARG A 41 31.53 14.32 -7.40
CA ARG A 41 30.99 13.59 -6.25
C ARG A 41 29.55 14.00 -5.94
N ARG A 42 29.22 15.30 -6.01
CA ARG A 42 27.85 15.77 -5.81
C ARG A 42 26.90 15.22 -6.89
N VAL A 43 27.25 15.35 -8.17
CA VAL A 43 26.41 14.93 -9.29
C VAL A 43 26.21 13.42 -9.32
N GLU A 44 27.28 12.66 -9.09
CA GLU A 44 27.27 11.20 -9.06
C GLU A 44 26.42 10.68 -7.89
N THR A 45 26.59 11.23 -6.68
CA THR A 45 25.76 10.87 -5.52
C THR A 45 24.30 11.25 -5.74
N GLU A 46 24.00 12.47 -6.21
CA GLU A 46 22.61 12.87 -6.51
C GLU A 46 21.94 11.95 -7.54
N THR A 47 22.70 11.53 -8.57
CA THR A 47 22.22 10.61 -9.60
C THR A 47 21.95 9.22 -9.02
N ARG A 48 22.89 8.70 -8.22
CA ARG A 48 22.75 7.40 -7.55
C ARG A 48 21.57 7.38 -6.57
N ASP A 49 21.43 8.41 -5.73
CA ASP A 49 20.34 8.50 -4.76
C ASP A 49 18.96 8.65 -5.45
N THR A 50 18.92 9.20 -6.67
CA THR A 50 17.68 9.39 -7.43
C THR A 50 17.29 8.16 -8.26
N LEU A 51 18.26 7.50 -8.89
CA LEU A 51 18.01 6.45 -9.88
C LEU A 51 18.34 5.03 -9.38
N GLY A 52 19.12 4.91 -8.30
CA GLY A 52 19.71 3.67 -7.83
C GLY A 52 21.12 3.40 -8.40
N ASP A 53 21.68 2.25 -8.04
CA ASP A 53 23.04 1.84 -8.43
C ASP A 53 23.16 1.50 -9.93
N VAL A 54 22.09 1.03 -10.56
CA VAL A 54 22.01 0.73 -12.00
C VAL A 54 20.70 1.28 -12.52
N ALA A 55 20.71 2.08 -13.59
CA ALA A 55 19.47 2.63 -14.15
C ALA A 55 19.57 2.93 -15.64
N ALA A 56 18.64 2.44 -16.45
CA ALA A 56 18.57 2.70 -17.89
C ALA A 56 17.31 3.52 -18.23
N PRO A 57 17.42 4.64 -18.97
CA PRO A 57 16.24 5.40 -19.39
C PRO A 57 15.39 4.59 -20.37
N LEU A 58 14.10 4.43 -20.09
CA LEU A 58 13.18 3.63 -20.91
C LEU A 58 13.02 4.19 -22.34
N ALA A 59 13.11 5.51 -22.52
CA ALA A 59 12.96 6.15 -23.83
C ALA A 59 14.21 6.03 -24.72
N LEU A 60 15.34 5.66 -24.13
CA LEU A 60 16.62 5.45 -24.79
C LEU A 60 17.21 4.16 -24.20
N ASP A 61 16.50 3.05 -24.42
CA ASP A 61 16.69 1.70 -23.83
C ASP A 61 17.98 1.00 -24.30
N GLY A 62 19.09 1.74 -24.23
CA GLY A 62 20.42 1.28 -24.54
C GLY A 62 20.88 0.16 -23.64
N PHE A 63 21.94 -0.50 -24.08
CA PHE A 63 22.56 -1.61 -23.38
C PHE A 63 21.61 -2.82 -23.20
N ASP A 64 20.53 -2.91 -23.98
CA ASP A 64 19.77 -4.16 -24.11
C ASP A 64 20.65 -5.20 -24.78
N LEU A 65 20.61 -6.40 -24.22
CA LEU A 65 21.39 -7.54 -24.67
C LEU A 65 20.46 -8.54 -25.33
N THR A 66 20.70 -8.82 -26.62
CA THR A 66 19.92 -9.77 -27.42
C THR A 66 20.84 -10.76 -28.11
N VAL A 67 20.40 -12.02 -28.21
CA VAL A 67 21.18 -13.06 -28.89
C VAL A 67 21.24 -12.74 -30.39
N SER A 68 22.44 -12.78 -30.96
CA SER A 68 22.68 -12.56 -32.39
C SER A 68 23.67 -13.60 -32.90
N GLY A 69 23.15 -14.76 -33.32
CA GLY A 69 23.97 -15.90 -33.74
C GLY A 69 24.84 -16.43 -32.58
N GLY A 70 26.15 -16.58 -32.82
CA GLY A 70 27.14 -16.98 -31.80
C GLY A 70 27.66 -15.82 -30.93
N ASN A 71 26.91 -14.71 -30.88
CA ASN A 71 27.29 -13.48 -30.20
C ASN A 71 26.07 -12.84 -29.51
N ILE A 72 26.30 -11.77 -28.76
CA ILE A 72 25.27 -11.00 -28.06
C ILE A 72 25.38 -9.55 -28.53
N ALA A 73 24.29 -9.04 -29.11
CA ALA A 73 24.16 -7.66 -29.57
C ALA A 73 23.84 -6.72 -28.41
N ILE A 74 24.34 -5.49 -28.50
CA ILE A 74 24.22 -4.41 -27.52
C ILE A 74 23.48 -3.24 -28.20
N SER A 75 22.33 -2.85 -27.67
CA SER A 75 21.56 -1.71 -28.21
C SER A 75 22.24 -0.36 -27.94
N PRO A 76 22.11 0.63 -28.84
CA PRO A 76 22.54 2.01 -28.58
C PRO A 76 21.65 2.69 -27.54
N GLY A 77 22.22 3.59 -26.73
CA GLY A 77 21.50 4.39 -25.75
C GLY A 77 22.34 4.69 -24.51
N ARG A 78 21.69 4.83 -23.35
CA ARG A 78 22.32 5.30 -22.10
C ARG A 78 22.06 4.37 -20.95
N ILE A 79 23.00 4.29 -20.01
CA ILE A 79 22.81 3.66 -18.71
C ILE A 79 23.62 4.40 -17.66
N TYR A 80 23.08 4.53 -16.46
CA TYR A 80 23.75 5.11 -15.29
C TYR A 80 24.22 3.97 -14.39
N LEU A 81 25.47 4.04 -13.94
CA LEU A 81 26.08 3.04 -13.09
C LEU A 81 26.82 3.68 -11.92
N ASN A 82 26.32 3.50 -10.70
CA ASN A 82 26.74 4.21 -9.48
C ASN A 82 26.87 5.73 -9.69
N GLY A 83 25.91 6.32 -10.43
CA GLY A 83 25.90 7.76 -10.75
C GLY A 83 26.69 8.15 -12.02
N LEU A 84 27.50 7.26 -12.57
CA LEU A 84 28.28 7.51 -13.79
C LEU A 84 27.44 7.27 -15.06
N LEU A 85 27.42 8.24 -15.98
CA LEU A 85 26.71 8.13 -17.25
C LEU A 85 27.53 7.37 -18.29
N CYS A 86 27.07 6.18 -18.69
CA CYS A 86 27.59 5.41 -19.81
C CYS A 86 26.75 5.66 -21.07
N GLU A 87 27.40 5.94 -22.20
CA GLU A 87 26.73 6.16 -23.49
C GLU A 87 27.25 5.17 -24.54
N ASN A 88 26.33 4.47 -25.20
CA ASN A 88 26.61 3.67 -26.38
C ASN A 88 26.00 4.34 -27.61
N ALA A 89 26.84 4.94 -28.46
CA ALA A 89 26.40 5.76 -29.58
C ALA A 89 25.79 4.95 -30.75
N ALA A 90 26.18 3.68 -30.92
CA ALA A 90 25.76 2.84 -32.03
C ALA A 90 25.60 1.37 -31.59
N ALA A 91 24.85 0.58 -32.36
CA ALA A 91 24.72 -0.84 -32.08
C ALA A 91 26.10 -1.54 -32.13
N ALA A 92 26.35 -2.41 -31.16
CA ALA A 92 27.60 -3.16 -31.02
C ALA A 92 27.32 -4.62 -30.65
N THR A 93 28.37 -5.41 -30.45
CA THR A 93 28.29 -6.77 -29.89
C THR A 93 29.34 -6.94 -28.80
N LEU A 94 29.26 -8.00 -27.99
CA LEU A 94 30.24 -8.23 -26.91
C LEU A 94 31.70 -8.28 -27.38
N ILE A 95 31.97 -8.76 -28.59
CA ILE A 95 33.34 -8.83 -29.14
C ILE A 95 33.70 -7.63 -30.03
N SER A 96 32.76 -6.71 -30.27
CA SER A 96 32.95 -5.54 -31.15
C SER A 96 32.59 -4.22 -30.48
N GLN A 97 32.48 -4.22 -29.14
CA GLN A 97 32.18 -3.03 -28.35
C GLN A 97 33.40 -2.08 -28.32
N PRO A 98 33.20 -0.75 -28.20
CA PRO A 98 34.27 0.24 -28.44
C PRO A 98 35.49 0.11 -27.51
N SER A 99 35.26 -0.28 -26.26
CA SER A 99 36.29 -0.27 -25.22
C SER A 99 36.87 -1.64 -24.91
N LEU A 100 36.47 -2.70 -25.61
CA LEU A 100 37.06 -4.04 -25.46
C LEU A 100 37.72 -4.41 -26.79
N PRO A 101 39.05 -4.61 -26.82
CA PRO A 101 39.74 -5.00 -28.05
C PRO A 101 39.14 -6.29 -28.63
N GLY A 102 38.88 -6.31 -29.94
CA GLY A 102 38.10 -7.38 -30.56
C GLY A 102 38.75 -8.77 -30.55
N ASN A 103 40.03 -8.87 -30.19
CA ASN A 103 40.75 -10.14 -29.98
C ASN A 103 40.73 -10.62 -28.52
N VAL A 104 40.09 -9.90 -27.59
CA VAL A 104 39.96 -10.29 -26.18
C VAL A 104 38.69 -11.12 -25.98
N SER A 105 38.81 -12.24 -25.26
CA SER A 105 37.65 -13.02 -24.81
C SER A 105 36.83 -12.19 -23.82
N PRO A 106 35.50 -12.02 -24.00
CA PRO A 106 34.67 -11.27 -23.07
C PRO A 106 34.27 -12.10 -21.83
N ILE A 107 34.80 -13.31 -21.64
CA ILE A 107 34.42 -14.24 -20.57
C ILE A 107 35.43 -14.18 -19.42
N ILE A 108 34.93 -13.94 -18.20
CA ILE A 108 35.66 -14.16 -16.95
C ILE A 108 35.33 -15.55 -16.42
N VAL A 109 36.39 -16.33 -16.20
CA VAL A 109 36.31 -17.63 -15.52
C VAL A 109 36.55 -17.41 -14.03
N THR A 110 35.75 -18.05 -13.18
CA THR A 110 35.65 -17.81 -11.72
C THR A 110 36.97 -17.82 -10.94
N SER A 111 38.04 -18.41 -11.46
CA SER A 111 39.35 -18.48 -10.80
C SER A 111 40.23 -17.24 -10.98
N SER A 112 39.91 -16.33 -11.91
CA SER A 112 40.85 -15.29 -12.38
C SER A 112 40.48 -13.85 -12.01
N GLY A 113 39.21 -13.54 -11.72
CA GLY A 113 38.75 -12.21 -11.32
C GLY A 113 38.85 -11.10 -12.38
N TYR A 114 39.63 -11.30 -13.45
CA TYR A 114 39.87 -10.33 -14.53
C TYR A 114 39.85 -11.03 -15.90
N LEU A 115 39.72 -10.26 -16.98
CA LEU A 115 39.92 -10.78 -18.34
C LEU A 115 41.41 -10.98 -18.60
N GLY A 116 41.78 -12.10 -19.21
CA GLY A 116 43.17 -12.38 -19.60
C GLY A 116 43.61 -11.60 -20.84
N LEU A 117 44.92 -11.33 -20.94
CA LEU A 117 45.53 -10.83 -22.17
C LEU A 117 45.32 -11.84 -23.31
N PRO A 118 45.09 -11.37 -24.54
CA PRO A 118 45.02 -12.25 -25.70
C PRO A 118 46.41 -12.79 -26.02
N PRO A 119 46.54 -14.01 -26.57
CA PRO A 119 47.81 -14.54 -27.04
C PRO A 119 48.46 -13.62 -28.09
N ALA A 120 49.80 -13.65 -28.16
CA ALA A 120 50.56 -12.90 -29.16
C ALA A 120 50.05 -13.19 -30.58
N GLY A 121 49.73 -12.15 -31.34
CA GLY A 121 49.21 -12.28 -32.71
C GLY A 121 47.76 -12.75 -32.84
N ALA A 122 46.99 -12.77 -31.75
CA ALA A 122 45.57 -13.13 -31.79
C ALA A 122 44.77 -12.21 -32.74
N VAL A 123 44.05 -12.84 -33.66
CA VAL A 123 43.12 -12.17 -34.58
C VAL A 123 41.80 -11.80 -33.88
N PRO A 124 41.05 -10.81 -34.39
CA PRO A 124 39.73 -10.49 -33.86
C PRO A 124 38.79 -11.70 -33.85
N LEU A 125 38.05 -11.85 -32.76
CA LEU A 125 37.07 -12.93 -32.57
C LEU A 125 35.89 -12.75 -33.52
N THR A 126 35.36 -13.86 -34.03
CA THR A 126 34.14 -13.88 -34.87
C THR A 126 32.89 -14.30 -34.10
N SER A 127 33.07 -14.88 -32.91
CA SER A 127 32.01 -15.32 -31.98
C SER A 127 32.54 -15.28 -30.55
N ILE A 128 31.66 -15.36 -29.55
CA ILE A 128 32.07 -15.41 -28.15
C ILE A 128 32.82 -16.73 -27.89
N GLN A 129 34.09 -16.64 -27.53
CA GLN A 129 35.00 -17.77 -27.31
C GLN A 129 36.01 -17.43 -26.22
N ASN A 130 36.64 -18.45 -25.64
CA ASN A 130 37.70 -18.30 -24.65
C ASN A 130 39.04 -18.86 -25.16
N TYR A 131 40.16 -18.40 -24.59
CA TYR A 131 41.49 -18.94 -24.88
C TYR A 131 41.82 -20.09 -23.92
N GLY A 132 42.17 -21.25 -24.47
CA GLY A 132 42.65 -22.41 -23.70
C GLY A 132 44.11 -22.28 -23.26
N SER A 133 44.61 -23.28 -22.53
CA SER A 133 45.96 -23.34 -21.93
C SER A 133 47.15 -23.37 -22.91
N GLY A 134 46.92 -23.12 -24.20
CA GLY A 134 47.95 -22.93 -25.23
C GLY A 134 47.62 -21.80 -26.20
N GLY A 135 46.70 -20.89 -25.86
CA GLY A 135 46.28 -19.77 -26.71
C GLY A 135 45.34 -20.13 -27.85
N ALA A 136 44.90 -21.38 -27.96
CA ALA A 136 43.89 -21.79 -28.94
C ALA A 136 42.47 -21.37 -28.51
N LEU A 137 41.63 -20.99 -29.47
CA LEU A 137 40.23 -20.65 -29.24
C LEU A 137 39.41 -21.90 -28.90
N ALA A 138 38.58 -21.79 -27.87
CA ALA A 138 37.65 -22.82 -27.42
C ALA A 138 36.24 -22.23 -27.29
N ALA A 139 35.22 -23.08 -27.49
CA ALA A 139 33.83 -22.70 -27.25
C ALA A 139 33.62 -22.38 -25.75
N PRO A 140 32.67 -21.48 -25.42
CA PRO A 140 32.26 -21.25 -24.03
C PRO A 140 31.78 -22.55 -23.37
N ALA A 141 32.00 -22.69 -22.07
CA ALA A 141 31.51 -23.84 -21.34
C ALA A 141 29.97 -23.82 -21.26
N ASP A 142 29.37 -24.99 -21.09
CA ASP A 142 27.93 -25.10 -20.86
C ASP A 142 27.61 -24.60 -19.44
N GLY A 143 26.63 -23.71 -19.31
CA GLY A 143 26.29 -23.12 -18.02
C GLY A 143 25.51 -21.80 -18.12
N VAL A 144 25.34 -21.16 -16.97
CA VAL A 144 24.73 -19.84 -16.86
C VAL A 144 25.82 -18.78 -16.76
N TYR A 145 25.60 -17.66 -17.42
CA TYR A 145 26.49 -16.51 -17.46
C TYR A 145 25.74 -15.25 -17.02
N VAL A 146 26.38 -14.44 -16.18
CA VAL A 146 25.92 -13.08 -15.87
C VAL A 146 26.57 -12.15 -16.88
N ALA A 147 25.76 -11.53 -17.74
CA ALA A 147 26.20 -10.40 -18.54
C ALA A 147 26.12 -9.14 -17.68
N TYR A 148 27.26 -8.48 -17.48
CA TYR A 148 27.34 -7.30 -16.62
C TYR A 148 28.14 -6.20 -17.28
N ILE A 149 27.80 -4.96 -16.93
CA ILE A 149 28.57 -3.77 -17.30
C ILE A 149 29.55 -3.43 -16.16
N GLU A 150 30.77 -3.10 -16.55
CA GLU A 150 31.78 -2.50 -15.71
C GLU A 150 32.14 -1.12 -16.26
N THR A 151 32.16 -0.10 -15.42
CA THR A 151 32.63 1.25 -15.81
C THR A 151 33.68 1.79 -14.85
N TRP A 152 34.62 2.56 -15.40
CA TRP A 152 35.68 3.23 -14.66
C TRP A 152 36.21 4.46 -15.42
N LEU A 153 37.02 5.27 -14.75
CA LEU A 153 37.70 6.41 -15.35
C LEU A 153 39.11 6.01 -15.81
N ARG A 154 39.38 6.15 -17.11
CA ARG A 154 40.70 5.98 -17.72
C ARG A 154 41.37 7.33 -17.87
N HIS A 155 42.59 7.45 -17.36
CA HIS A 155 43.36 8.68 -17.47
C HIS A 155 44.08 8.78 -18.82
N ILE A 156 43.77 9.84 -19.57
CA ILE A 156 44.21 10.10 -20.94
C ILE A 156 45.15 11.32 -20.97
N THR A 157 46.28 11.13 -21.62
CA THR A 157 47.27 12.16 -21.90
C THR A 157 47.43 12.32 -23.41
N ALA A 158 48.32 13.23 -23.82
CA ALA A 158 48.65 13.40 -25.21
C ALA A 158 49.41 12.22 -25.85
N LEU A 159 49.85 11.25 -25.04
CA LEU A 159 50.46 10.01 -25.53
C LEU A 159 49.41 9.04 -26.08
N GLU A 160 48.17 9.10 -25.58
CA GLU A 160 47.04 8.35 -26.10
C GLU A 160 46.28 9.14 -27.17
N ASP A 161 46.04 10.43 -26.91
CA ASP A 161 45.31 11.32 -27.81
C ASP A 161 46.12 12.60 -28.09
N PRO A 162 46.87 12.64 -29.21
CA PRO A 162 47.69 13.80 -29.57
C PRO A 162 46.92 15.11 -29.71
N LEU A 163 45.59 15.09 -29.90
CA LEU A 163 44.77 16.29 -30.06
C LEU A 163 44.55 17.05 -28.74
N ILE A 164 44.89 16.44 -27.60
CA ILE A 164 44.87 17.09 -26.29
C ILE A 164 45.91 18.22 -26.18
N ARG A 165 46.99 18.15 -26.96
CA ARG A 165 48.06 19.15 -26.98
C ARG A 165 47.63 20.43 -27.68
N GLU A 166 47.92 21.56 -27.05
CA GLU A 166 47.89 22.85 -27.74
C GLU A 166 49.14 22.99 -28.61
N VAL A 167 48.95 22.91 -29.93
CA VAL A 167 50.03 22.98 -30.92
C VAL A 167 50.82 24.29 -30.81
N ALA A 168 50.19 25.38 -30.37
CA ALA A 168 50.84 26.68 -30.19
C ALA A 168 51.88 26.71 -29.07
N LEU A 169 51.83 25.79 -28.11
CA LEU A 169 52.78 25.75 -26.99
C LEU A 169 54.08 24.99 -27.31
N GLY A 170 54.17 24.34 -28.48
CA GLY A 170 55.41 23.71 -28.94
C GLY A 170 55.82 22.44 -28.17
N GLY A 171 54.88 21.74 -27.52
CA GLY A 171 55.12 20.43 -26.93
C GLY A 171 54.68 20.18 -25.48
N PRO A 172 54.67 21.18 -24.56
CA PRO A 172 54.21 20.97 -23.20
C PRO A 172 52.71 20.67 -23.10
N ASP A 173 52.37 19.67 -22.30
CA ASP A 173 50.99 19.34 -21.94
C ASP A 173 50.54 20.23 -20.78
N SER A 174 49.41 20.95 -20.94
CA SER A 174 48.87 21.84 -19.90
C SER A 174 47.87 21.15 -18.98
N ALA A 175 47.21 20.09 -19.44
CA ALA A 175 46.21 19.34 -18.69
C ALA A 175 46.07 17.92 -19.25
N THR A 176 45.39 17.06 -18.51
CA THR A 176 45.06 15.66 -18.88
C THR A 176 43.56 15.42 -18.73
N ARG A 177 43.02 14.31 -19.23
CA ARG A 177 41.58 14.02 -19.30
C ARG A 177 41.28 12.74 -18.54
N ASP A 178 40.14 12.69 -17.88
CA ASP A 178 39.53 11.42 -17.48
C ASP A 178 38.48 11.04 -18.54
N GLN A 179 38.65 9.87 -19.14
CA GLN A 179 37.71 9.27 -20.06
C GLN A 179 36.90 8.22 -19.31
N LEU A 180 35.59 8.37 -19.32
CA LEU A 180 34.72 7.30 -18.83
C LEU A 180 34.74 6.12 -19.81
N VAL A 181 35.12 4.95 -19.31
CA VAL A 181 35.18 3.70 -20.06
C VAL A 181 34.11 2.76 -19.52
N TRP A 182 33.43 2.05 -20.42
CA TRP A 182 32.52 0.98 -20.08
C TRP A 182 32.85 -0.28 -20.90
N GLN A 183 32.66 -1.45 -20.30
CA GLN A 183 32.74 -2.75 -20.97
C GLN A 183 31.62 -3.66 -20.47
N ILE A 184 31.05 -4.46 -21.36
CA ILE A 184 30.14 -5.55 -21.01
C ILE A 184 30.90 -6.87 -21.09
N LYS A 185 30.82 -7.65 -20.01
CA LYS A 185 31.56 -8.91 -19.84
C LYS A 185 30.60 -10.01 -19.42
N LEU A 186 31.03 -11.26 -19.59
CA LEU A 186 30.31 -12.46 -19.18
C LEU A 186 31.04 -13.11 -18.01
N LEU A 187 30.39 -13.20 -16.85
CA LEU A 187 30.88 -13.96 -15.72
C LEU A 187 30.26 -15.35 -15.74
N ASP A 188 31.08 -16.39 -15.85
CA ASP A 188 30.63 -17.78 -15.71
C ASP A 188 30.20 -18.05 -14.26
N VAL A 189 28.96 -18.48 -14.05
CA VAL A 189 28.44 -18.87 -12.72
C VAL A 189 28.12 -20.37 -12.63
N GLY A 190 28.48 -21.14 -13.66
CA GLY A 190 28.28 -22.58 -13.75
C GLY A 190 26.82 -22.99 -13.94
N ALA A 191 26.54 -24.28 -13.75
CA ALA A 191 25.20 -24.83 -13.83
C ALA A 191 24.42 -24.55 -12.54
N VAL A 192 23.37 -23.74 -12.63
CA VAL A 192 22.48 -23.37 -11.51
C VAL A 192 21.08 -23.94 -11.77
N SER A 193 20.53 -24.69 -10.82
CA SER A 193 19.19 -25.31 -10.91
C SER A 193 18.36 -25.05 -9.65
N PRO A 194 17.12 -24.53 -9.78
CA PRO A 194 16.47 -24.06 -11.01
C PRO A 194 17.21 -22.86 -11.63
N ALA A 195 16.89 -22.52 -12.89
CA ALA A 195 17.53 -21.40 -13.59
C ALA A 195 17.41 -20.11 -12.75
N PRO A 196 18.51 -19.35 -12.56
CA PRO A 196 18.51 -18.18 -11.71
C PRO A 196 17.75 -17.03 -12.37
N THR A 197 17.22 -16.15 -11.53
CA THR A 197 16.67 -14.84 -11.93
C THR A 197 17.67 -13.74 -11.57
N CYS A 198 17.49 -12.54 -12.08
CA CYS A 198 18.38 -11.41 -11.75
C CYS A 198 18.48 -11.11 -10.24
N ALA A 199 17.44 -11.46 -9.48
CA ALA A 199 17.38 -11.36 -8.02
C ALA A 199 18.08 -12.51 -7.26
N THR A 200 18.48 -13.59 -7.95
CA THR A 200 19.17 -14.72 -7.31
C THR A 200 20.57 -14.28 -6.83
N PRO A 201 20.92 -14.50 -5.55
CA PRO A 201 22.29 -14.30 -5.06
C PRO A 201 23.25 -15.28 -5.74
N LEU A 202 24.38 -14.78 -6.23
CA LEU A 202 25.37 -15.57 -6.97
C LEU A 202 26.75 -15.32 -6.35
N ALA A 203 27.31 -16.31 -5.65
CA ALA A 203 28.59 -16.15 -4.96
C ALA A 203 29.75 -15.66 -5.87
N PRO A 204 29.89 -16.10 -7.14
CA PRO A 204 30.90 -15.54 -8.03
C PRO A 204 30.69 -14.05 -8.33
N TRP A 205 29.43 -13.62 -8.43
CA TRP A 205 29.08 -12.21 -8.62
C TRP A 205 29.45 -11.39 -7.38
N ASP A 206 29.06 -11.85 -6.20
CA ASP A 206 29.33 -11.16 -4.93
C ASP A 206 30.84 -11.02 -4.67
N ALA A 207 31.63 -12.03 -5.05
CA ALA A 207 33.08 -11.98 -4.97
C ALA A 207 33.70 -10.96 -5.96
N LEU A 208 33.18 -10.88 -7.19
CA LEU A 208 33.66 -9.94 -8.21
C LEU A 208 33.44 -8.48 -7.78
N ILE A 209 32.26 -8.16 -7.24
CA ILE A 209 31.90 -6.77 -6.90
C ILE A 209 32.39 -6.34 -5.51
N LYS A 210 32.94 -7.24 -4.70
CA LYS A 210 33.41 -6.93 -3.34
C LYS A 210 34.49 -5.83 -3.37
N PRO A 211 34.26 -4.63 -2.81
CA PRO A 211 35.27 -3.57 -2.80
C PRO A 211 36.58 -4.02 -2.12
N PRO A 212 37.73 -3.50 -2.55
CA PRO A 212 38.99 -3.74 -1.83
C PRO A 212 38.89 -3.20 -0.40
N ASP A 213 39.24 -4.02 0.58
CA ASP A 213 39.21 -3.70 2.01
C ASP A 213 40.62 -3.64 2.63
N GLY A 214 41.66 -3.84 1.82
CA GLY A 214 43.04 -3.56 2.20
C GLY A 214 43.30 -2.07 2.38
N THR A 215 44.05 -1.69 3.42
CA THR A 215 44.33 -0.29 3.74
C THR A 215 45.81 -0.04 3.93
N LEU A 216 46.25 1.20 3.68
CA LEU A 216 47.62 1.66 3.85
C LEU A 216 47.68 2.83 4.83
N GLY A 217 48.69 2.87 5.68
CA GLY A 217 49.08 4.05 6.45
C GLY A 217 50.44 4.56 5.97
N ALA A 218 50.62 5.87 5.91
CA ALA A 218 51.89 6.49 5.58
C ALA A 218 52.35 7.43 6.71
N ARG A 219 53.65 7.52 6.93
CA ARG A 219 54.25 8.46 7.88
C ARG A 219 55.67 8.82 7.46
N ALA A 220 56.18 9.93 7.98
CA ALA A 220 57.61 10.15 8.03
C ALA A 220 58.25 9.35 9.18
N GLU A 221 59.53 9.03 9.04
CA GLU A 221 60.29 8.23 9.99
C GLU A 221 60.26 8.90 11.37
N PRO A 222 59.68 8.23 12.40
CA PRO A 222 59.54 8.84 13.71
C PRO A 222 60.92 9.07 14.31
N GLY A 223 61.13 10.23 14.91
CA GLY A 223 62.37 10.49 15.63
C GLY A 223 62.53 9.55 16.81
N ALA A 224 63.77 9.13 17.07
CA ALA A 224 64.09 8.44 18.31
C ALA A 224 63.72 9.34 19.50
N THR A 225 63.09 8.76 20.52
CA THR A 225 62.77 9.47 21.77
C THR A 225 64.06 10.06 22.31
N ALA A 226 64.15 11.40 22.36
CA ALA A 226 65.35 12.08 22.82
C ALA A 226 65.62 11.68 24.27
N THR A 227 66.73 11.01 24.52
CA THR A 227 67.23 10.74 25.88
C THR A 227 67.74 12.01 26.56
N ASP A 228 67.90 13.11 25.82
CA ASP A 228 68.36 14.41 26.30
C ASP A 228 67.65 15.56 25.55
N LEU A 229 67.07 16.52 26.28
CA LEU A 229 66.22 17.61 25.77
C LEU A 229 66.95 18.63 24.88
N CYS A 230 68.29 18.55 24.80
CA CYS A 230 69.14 19.45 24.02
C CYS A 230 69.69 18.84 22.72
N LEU A 231 69.41 17.57 22.43
CA LEU A 231 69.83 16.89 21.20
C LEU A 231 68.66 16.82 20.21
N LEU A 232 68.72 17.62 19.15
CA LEU A 232 67.93 17.40 17.93
C LEU A 232 68.45 16.11 17.28
N THR A 233 67.63 15.06 17.20
CA THR A 233 67.96 13.82 16.47
C THR A 233 67.96 14.13 14.97
N PRO A 234 69.11 14.07 14.26
CA PRO A 234 69.22 14.55 12.88
C PRO A 234 68.54 13.65 11.82
N GLU A 235 68.07 12.47 12.22
CA GLU A 235 67.71 11.38 11.29
C GLU A 235 66.19 11.16 11.17
N ALA A 236 65.37 11.95 11.85
CA ALA A 236 63.91 11.85 11.83
C ALA A 236 63.26 12.61 10.66
N GLY A 237 62.06 12.19 10.25
CA GLY A 237 61.24 12.92 9.29
C GLY A 237 61.62 12.68 7.82
N TYR A 238 60.96 13.42 6.93
CA TYR A 238 61.25 13.45 5.50
C TYR A 238 62.52 14.27 5.22
N ARG A 239 63.47 13.68 4.49
CA ARG A 239 64.86 14.19 4.37
C ARG A 239 65.24 14.75 3.01
N SER A 240 64.36 14.73 2.02
CA SER A 240 64.66 15.27 0.69
C SER A 240 64.45 16.79 0.64
N LEU A 241 65.25 17.45 -0.21
CA LEU A 241 65.22 18.90 -0.42
C LEU A 241 64.01 19.36 -1.26
N GLU A 242 63.34 18.43 -1.92
CA GLU A 242 62.23 18.71 -2.83
C GLU A 242 60.89 18.26 -2.23
N ASN A 243 59.82 18.98 -2.58
CA ASN A 243 58.47 18.50 -2.34
C ASN A 243 58.14 17.41 -3.36
N GLN A 244 57.54 16.31 -2.89
CA GLN A 244 57.28 15.13 -3.72
C GLN A 244 55.84 14.65 -3.54
N LEU A 245 55.34 13.89 -4.52
CA LEU A 245 54.05 13.21 -4.46
C LEU A 245 54.27 11.72 -4.72
N TYR A 246 54.52 10.98 -3.65
CA TYR A 246 54.74 9.54 -3.75
C TYR A 246 53.45 8.84 -4.18
N ARG A 247 53.55 7.86 -5.08
CA ARG A 247 52.48 6.93 -5.43
C ARG A 247 52.93 5.52 -5.09
N VAL A 248 52.12 4.82 -4.30
CA VAL A 248 52.27 3.39 -4.01
C VAL A 248 51.13 2.66 -4.72
N GLU A 249 51.44 1.68 -5.57
CA GLU A 249 50.46 0.98 -6.41
C GLU A 249 50.66 -0.54 -6.35
N ILE A 250 49.58 -1.30 -6.22
CA ILE A 250 49.62 -2.77 -6.25
C ILE A 250 49.92 -3.25 -7.67
N HIS A 251 50.99 -4.03 -7.82
CA HIS A 251 51.39 -4.62 -9.11
C HIS A 251 50.80 -6.02 -9.28
N ASP A 252 50.90 -6.86 -8.24
CA ASP A 252 50.29 -8.19 -8.18
C ASP A 252 49.52 -8.35 -6.88
N ASP A 253 48.30 -8.89 -6.96
CA ASP A 253 47.47 -9.20 -5.80
C ASP A 253 47.67 -10.65 -5.28
N GLY A 254 48.54 -11.43 -5.92
CA GLY A 254 48.83 -12.82 -5.56
C GLY A 254 47.79 -13.84 -6.04
N SER A 255 46.72 -13.41 -6.73
CA SER A 255 45.66 -14.30 -7.23
C SER A 255 46.15 -15.32 -8.26
N GLY A 256 47.20 -14.99 -9.03
CA GLY A 256 47.85 -15.88 -9.99
C GLY A 256 48.78 -16.96 -9.40
N GLY A 257 48.78 -17.16 -8.07
CA GLY A 257 49.64 -18.14 -7.39
C GLY A 257 51.07 -17.64 -7.06
N GLY A 258 51.37 -16.37 -7.36
CA GLY A 258 52.60 -15.68 -6.98
C GLY A 258 52.47 -14.92 -5.66
N LYS A 259 53.55 -14.26 -5.22
CA LYS A 259 53.51 -13.36 -4.07
C LYS A 259 52.89 -12.01 -4.46
N ALA A 260 52.10 -11.41 -3.58
CA ALA A 260 51.62 -10.05 -3.78
C ALA A 260 52.78 -9.04 -3.75
N ARG A 261 52.77 -8.07 -4.65
CA ARG A 261 53.84 -7.07 -4.82
C ARG A 261 53.24 -5.69 -5.07
N PHE A 262 53.92 -4.66 -4.59
CA PHE A 262 53.60 -3.27 -4.91
C PHE A 262 54.80 -2.57 -5.54
N LYS A 263 54.53 -1.60 -6.39
CA LYS A 263 55.50 -0.69 -7.01
C LYS A 263 55.27 0.71 -6.48
N TRP A 264 56.30 1.53 -6.46
CA TRP A 264 56.14 2.93 -6.05
C TRP A 264 56.99 3.89 -6.86
N SER A 265 56.56 5.14 -6.91
CA SER A 265 57.25 6.24 -7.56
C SER A 265 57.20 7.48 -6.68
N ARG A 266 58.30 8.24 -6.62
CA ARG A 266 58.36 9.54 -5.92
C ARG A 266 57.60 10.67 -6.63
N ASP A 267 57.43 10.53 -7.96
CA ASP A 267 56.87 11.54 -8.87
C ASP A 267 55.46 11.15 -9.38
N ASN A 268 54.64 10.51 -8.53
CA ASN A 268 53.28 10.03 -8.86
C ASN A 268 53.20 9.08 -10.08
N GLY A 269 54.33 8.50 -10.53
CA GLY A 269 54.39 7.72 -11.77
C GLY A 269 54.07 8.54 -13.03
N CYS A 270 54.35 9.85 -13.02
CA CYS A 270 54.03 10.77 -14.12
C CYS A 270 54.99 10.65 -15.33
N ILE A 271 56.16 10.02 -15.16
CA ILE A 271 57.17 9.88 -16.21
C ILE A 271 56.76 8.71 -17.13
N VAL A 272 56.18 9.06 -18.28
CA VAL A 272 55.70 8.12 -19.30
C VAL A 272 56.25 8.50 -20.68
N SER A 273 56.58 7.49 -21.49
CA SER A 273 57.10 7.68 -22.85
C SER A 273 56.58 6.61 -23.81
N THR A 274 56.39 6.97 -25.08
CA THR A 274 56.03 6.01 -26.14
C THR A 274 57.24 5.12 -26.47
N VAL A 275 57.01 3.81 -26.64
CA VAL A 275 58.04 2.91 -27.18
C VAL A 275 58.01 3.01 -28.71
N VAL A 276 59.14 3.42 -29.28
CA VAL A 276 59.29 3.64 -30.73
C VAL A 276 59.71 2.36 -31.41
N ARG A 277 60.72 1.64 -30.87
CA ARG A 277 61.28 0.42 -31.46
C ARG A 277 61.77 -0.57 -30.41
N TRP A 278 61.55 -1.85 -30.70
CA TRP A 278 62.20 -2.99 -30.05
C TRP A 278 63.49 -3.26 -30.82
N LEU A 279 64.62 -3.18 -30.13
CA LEU A 279 65.93 -3.50 -30.70
C LEU A 279 66.32 -4.90 -30.23
N ASN A 280 66.90 -5.70 -31.13
CA ASN A 280 67.29 -7.10 -30.87
C ASN A 280 66.11 -8.10 -30.72
N ASP A 281 64.97 -7.83 -31.38
CA ASP A 281 63.84 -8.76 -31.54
C ASP A 281 64.30 -10.08 -32.24
N PRO A 282 63.88 -11.30 -31.81
CA PRO A 282 62.73 -11.64 -30.95
C PRO A 282 62.96 -11.53 -29.42
N THR A 283 64.21 -11.43 -28.94
CA THR A 283 64.50 -11.31 -27.49
C THR A 283 65.01 -9.91 -27.18
N ALA A 284 64.17 -8.91 -27.45
CA ALA A 284 64.54 -7.51 -27.31
C ALA A 284 64.96 -7.18 -25.86
N ASN A 285 66.16 -6.64 -25.70
CA ASN A 285 66.70 -6.15 -24.43
C ASN A 285 67.08 -4.67 -24.47
N GLU A 286 66.95 -4.04 -25.64
CA GLU A 286 67.15 -2.62 -25.88
C GLU A 286 65.89 -2.03 -26.54
N PHE A 287 65.43 -0.89 -26.06
CA PHE A 287 64.18 -0.27 -26.50
C PHE A 287 64.42 1.21 -26.78
N GLU A 288 64.06 1.68 -27.97
CA GLU A 288 64.06 3.10 -28.29
C GLU A 288 62.75 3.71 -27.83
N VAL A 289 62.80 4.73 -26.98
CA VAL A 289 61.63 5.48 -26.49
C VAL A 289 61.61 6.89 -27.08
N ALA A 290 60.43 7.52 -27.15
CA ALA A 290 60.30 8.86 -27.74
C ALA A 290 61.10 9.92 -26.95
N SER A 291 61.17 9.75 -25.64
CA SER A 291 62.00 10.55 -24.73
C SER A 291 62.30 9.76 -23.46
N ILE A 292 63.50 9.89 -22.91
CA ILE A 292 63.81 9.34 -21.58
C ILE A 292 63.38 10.26 -20.44
N GLY A 293 62.97 11.51 -20.69
CA GLY A 293 62.65 12.48 -19.64
C GLY A 293 63.07 13.90 -19.99
N ARG A 294 62.74 14.87 -19.12
CA ARG A 294 63.06 16.29 -19.34
C ARG A 294 64.47 16.66 -18.85
N ASP A 295 64.92 16.05 -17.77
CA ASP A 295 66.20 16.33 -17.13
C ASP A 295 66.76 15.09 -16.39
N ALA A 296 67.90 15.25 -15.72
CA ALA A 296 68.61 14.16 -15.05
C ALA A 296 67.85 13.55 -13.85
N TYR A 297 66.88 14.26 -13.27
CA TYR A 297 66.09 13.81 -12.11
C TYR A 297 64.73 13.24 -12.57
N LEU A 298 64.09 13.90 -13.54
CA LEU A 298 62.84 13.49 -14.18
C LEU A 298 63.10 12.71 -15.47
N SER A 299 63.94 11.68 -15.39
CA SER A 299 64.21 10.75 -16.49
C SER A 299 64.23 9.28 -16.08
N ILE A 300 64.07 8.42 -17.08
CA ILE A 300 64.37 7.00 -17.05
C ILE A 300 65.89 6.88 -16.98
N SER A 301 66.39 6.33 -15.88
CA SER A 301 67.82 6.23 -15.56
C SER A 301 68.20 4.80 -15.17
N ALA A 302 69.49 4.49 -15.18
CA ALA A 302 69.96 3.19 -14.73
C ALA A 302 69.60 2.95 -13.26
N GLY A 303 69.10 1.74 -12.94
CA GLY A 303 68.70 1.34 -11.60
C GLY A 303 67.20 1.47 -11.33
N CYS A 304 66.46 2.31 -12.07
CA CYS A 304 65.01 2.40 -11.96
C CYS A 304 64.30 1.22 -12.64
N TRP A 305 63.00 1.10 -12.42
CA TRP A 305 62.13 0.14 -13.08
C TRP A 305 61.31 0.81 -14.17
N VAL A 306 61.08 0.11 -15.27
CA VAL A 306 60.16 0.54 -16.33
C VAL A 306 59.07 -0.50 -16.53
N GLU A 307 57.83 -0.05 -16.56
CA GLU A 307 56.65 -0.88 -16.86
C GLU A 307 56.27 -0.69 -18.31
N PHE A 308 56.31 -1.76 -19.10
CA PHE A 308 55.83 -1.81 -20.47
C PHE A 308 54.34 -2.15 -20.48
N TYR A 309 53.54 -1.32 -21.13
CA TYR A 309 52.10 -1.51 -21.25
C TYR A 309 51.59 -0.83 -22.53
N ASP A 310 50.38 -1.19 -22.93
CA ASP A 310 49.72 -0.67 -24.11
C ASP A 310 48.25 -0.36 -23.76
N ASP A 311 47.41 0.04 -24.72
CA ASP A 311 45.99 0.32 -24.46
C ASP A 311 45.22 -0.91 -23.96
N THR A 312 45.61 -2.11 -24.39
CA THR A 312 44.98 -3.38 -24.00
C THR A 312 45.14 -3.61 -22.50
N HIS A 313 46.35 -3.42 -21.97
CA HIS A 313 46.61 -3.57 -20.53
C HIS A 313 45.74 -2.62 -19.70
N GLU A 314 45.64 -1.35 -20.11
CA GLU A 314 44.81 -0.36 -19.41
C GLU A 314 43.32 -0.68 -19.46
N LEU A 315 42.82 -1.10 -20.63
CA LEU A 315 41.41 -1.45 -20.82
C LEU A 315 41.00 -2.72 -20.08
N LEU A 316 41.94 -3.64 -19.82
CA LEU A 316 41.68 -4.84 -19.02
C LEU A 316 41.97 -4.63 -17.53
N GLY A 317 42.62 -3.53 -17.15
CA GLY A 317 43.02 -3.26 -15.77
C GLY A 317 44.13 -4.16 -15.28
N LEU A 318 44.98 -4.62 -16.19
CA LEU A 318 46.11 -5.49 -15.87
C LEU A 318 47.38 -4.64 -15.72
N ALA A 319 48.27 -5.09 -14.84
CA ALA A 319 49.60 -4.52 -14.78
C ALA A 319 50.39 -4.83 -16.06
N GLY A 320 51.28 -3.92 -16.44
CA GLY A 320 52.22 -4.15 -17.52
C GLY A 320 53.38 -5.05 -17.11
N THR A 321 54.29 -5.33 -18.04
CA THR A 321 55.52 -6.04 -17.73
C THR A 321 56.54 -5.07 -17.12
N LEU A 322 56.91 -5.27 -15.85
CA LEU A 322 57.97 -4.51 -15.17
C LEU A 322 59.33 -5.15 -15.43
N VAL A 323 60.34 -4.32 -15.70
CA VAL A 323 61.73 -4.76 -15.87
C VAL A 323 62.70 -3.67 -15.40
N LYS A 324 63.84 -4.07 -14.84
CA LYS A 324 64.85 -3.14 -14.32
C LYS A 324 65.74 -2.59 -15.44
N VAL A 325 65.97 -1.27 -15.42
CA VAL A 325 66.85 -0.58 -16.37
C VAL A 325 68.30 -0.71 -15.94
N THR A 326 69.17 -1.16 -16.84
CA THR A 326 70.61 -1.30 -16.60
C THR A 326 71.40 -0.11 -17.15
N ARG A 327 70.95 0.45 -18.27
CA ARG A 327 71.64 1.54 -18.96
C ARG A 327 70.67 2.36 -19.80
N THR A 328 70.94 3.66 -19.92
CA THR A 328 70.32 4.52 -20.93
C THR A 328 71.40 5.18 -21.79
N ALA A 329 71.16 5.28 -23.10
CA ALA A 329 72.08 5.90 -24.06
C ALA A 329 71.26 6.66 -25.12
N GLY A 330 71.25 8.00 -25.03
CA GLY A 330 70.30 8.81 -25.79
C GLY A 330 68.87 8.41 -25.44
N ASN A 331 68.07 8.06 -26.45
CA ASN A 331 66.70 7.59 -26.28
C ASN A 331 66.58 6.05 -26.19
N VAL A 332 67.70 5.33 -26.10
CA VAL A 332 67.69 3.86 -25.98
C VAL A 332 67.81 3.46 -24.51
N VAL A 333 66.90 2.59 -24.07
CA VAL A 333 66.83 2.00 -22.73
C VAL A 333 67.22 0.52 -22.82
N THR A 334 68.28 0.13 -22.11
CA THR A 334 68.71 -1.27 -21.97
C THR A 334 68.18 -1.83 -20.64
N VAL A 335 67.62 -3.03 -20.65
CA VAL A 335 66.97 -3.65 -19.49
C VAL A 335 67.60 -5.00 -19.11
N ASP A 336 67.39 -5.44 -17.87
CA ASP A 336 67.75 -6.77 -17.38
C ASP A 336 66.57 -7.73 -17.45
N LEU A 337 66.53 -8.56 -18.50
CA LEU A 337 65.46 -9.52 -18.74
C LEU A 337 65.27 -10.54 -17.60
N THR A 338 66.26 -10.77 -16.75
CA THR A 338 66.11 -11.70 -15.60
C THR A 338 65.20 -11.14 -14.50
N THR A 339 64.99 -9.82 -14.51
CA THR A 339 64.11 -9.12 -13.57
C THR A 339 62.69 -8.93 -14.08
N ALA A 340 62.42 -9.33 -15.34
CA ALA A 340 61.13 -9.11 -15.98
C ALA A 340 60.00 -9.86 -15.25
N THR A 341 58.89 -9.17 -14.97
CA THR A 341 57.71 -9.78 -14.34
C THR A 341 56.83 -10.57 -15.32
N GLY A 342 57.10 -10.46 -16.62
CA GLY A 342 56.35 -11.08 -17.70
C GLY A 342 57.11 -11.00 -19.04
N PRO A 343 56.51 -11.49 -20.13
CA PRO A 343 57.07 -11.40 -21.48
C PRO A 343 57.15 -9.94 -21.99
N LEU A 344 58.11 -9.67 -22.88
CA LEU A 344 58.38 -8.36 -23.49
C LEU A 344 58.27 -8.37 -25.03
N ASP A 345 57.73 -9.44 -25.61
CA ASP A 345 57.60 -9.63 -27.05
C ASP A 345 56.76 -8.50 -27.67
N GLN A 346 57.25 -7.89 -28.77
CA GLN A 346 56.55 -6.77 -29.44
C GLN A 346 55.07 -7.07 -29.76
N PRO A 347 54.67 -8.27 -30.24
CA PRO A 347 53.27 -8.57 -30.56
C PRO A 347 52.30 -8.51 -29.37
N LEU A 348 52.79 -8.49 -28.13
CA LEU A 348 51.98 -8.34 -26.91
C LEU A 348 51.63 -6.88 -26.60
N PHE A 349 52.27 -5.91 -27.27
CA PHE A 349 52.08 -4.47 -27.08
C PHE A 349 51.66 -3.79 -28.38
N ALA A 350 50.64 -4.34 -29.04
CA ALA A 350 50.25 -3.94 -30.38
C ALA A 350 49.54 -2.57 -30.46
N SER A 351 48.98 -2.05 -29.35
CA SER A 351 48.18 -0.81 -29.36
C SER A 351 48.79 0.30 -28.51
N ASN A 352 49.45 1.28 -29.16
CA ASN A 352 50.08 2.44 -28.51
C ASN A 352 51.01 2.05 -27.34
N PRO A 353 52.11 1.34 -27.61
CA PRO A 353 53.01 0.88 -26.56
C PRO A 353 53.71 2.03 -25.85
N ARG A 354 53.78 1.93 -24.52
CA ARG A 354 54.36 2.93 -23.63
C ARG A 354 55.19 2.27 -22.54
N VAL A 355 56.09 3.06 -21.97
CA VAL A 355 56.78 2.75 -20.73
C VAL A 355 56.48 3.79 -19.66
N ARG A 356 56.34 3.34 -18.42
CA ARG A 356 56.25 4.21 -17.24
C ARG A 356 57.39 3.91 -16.28
N ARG A 357 58.05 4.95 -15.76
CA ARG A 357 59.09 4.81 -14.73
C ARG A 357 58.49 4.55 -13.35
N TRP A 358 59.13 3.64 -12.61
CA TRP A 358 58.93 3.36 -11.20
C TRP A 358 60.27 3.36 -10.47
N ASP A 359 60.28 3.69 -9.18
CA ASP A 359 61.49 3.75 -8.37
C ASP A 359 61.87 2.35 -7.83
N ASP A 360 60.89 1.55 -7.37
CA ASP A 360 61.15 0.17 -6.96
C ASP A 360 59.91 -0.76 -7.07
N LEU A 361 60.18 -2.07 -7.00
CA LEU A 361 59.19 -3.16 -6.90
C LEU A 361 59.46 -3.98 -5.64
N VAL A 362 58.48 -4.05 -4.74
CA VAL A 362 58.65 -4.60 -3.39
C VAL A 362 57.59 -5.68 -3.11
N GLU A 363 57.97 -6.74 -2.40
CA GLU A 363 57.03 -7.74 -1.89
C GLU A 363 56.08 -7.12 -0.85
N LEU A 364 54.78 -7.30 -1.05
CA LEU A 364 53.77 -6.76 -0.16
C LEU A 364 53.73 -7.61 1.12
N THR A 365 54.06 -6.97 2.24
CA THR A 365 53.89 -7.56 3.57
C THR A 365 52.87 -6.75 4.36
N SER A 366 51.74 -7.38 4.67
CA SER A 366 50.67 -6.78 5.48
C SER A 366 50.71 -7.28 6.92
N LYS A 367 50.06 -6.54 7.81
CA LYS A 367 49.85 -6.93 9.21
C LYS A 367 48.38 -6.79 9.59
N PRO A 368 47.87 -7.57 10.55
CA PRO A 368 46.51 -7.37 11.03
C PRO A 368 46.38 -5.99 11.68
N ALA A 369 45.20 -5.38 11.60
CA ALA A 369 44.93 -4.06 12.16
C ALA A 369 45.26 -3.98 13.67
N ALA A 370 45.11 -5.10 14.39
CA ALA A 370 45.40 -5.21 15.81
C ALA A 370 46.91 -5.32 16.16
N ALA A 371 47.80 -5.50 15.17
CA ALA A 371 49.24 -5.56 15.44
C ALA A 371 49.75 -4.20 15.94
N ALA A 372 50.75 -4.23 16.83
CA ALA A 372 51.32 -3.03 17.45
C ALA A 372 51.66 -1.96 16.40
N TYR A 373 51.33 -0.69 16.69
CA TYR A 373 51.48 0.39 15.71
C TYR A 373 52.91 0.54 15.19
N ALA A 374 53.93 0.20 16.00
CA ALA A 374 55.33 0.30 15.61
C ALA A 374 55.80 -0.79 14.61
N ASP A 375 55.05 -1.89 14.48
CA ASP A 375 55.45 -3.03 13.65
C ASP A 375 54.98 -2.89 12.20
N GLY A 376 55.69 -3.53 11.26
CA GLY A 376 55.23 -3.68 9.87
C GLY A 376 55.36 -2.45 8.97
N TRP A 377 56.15 -1.45 9.38
CA TRP A 377 56.49 -0.31 8.51
C TRP A 377 57.60 -0.68 7.53
N ILE A 378 57.37 -0.37 6.26
CA ILE A 378 58.28 -0.58 5.14
C ILE A 378 58.84 0.79 4.74
N ALA A 379 60.16 0.91 4.70
CA ALA A 379 60.82 2.13 4.23
C ALA A 379 60.78 2.18 2.70
N LEU A 380 60.35 3.31 2.13
CA LEU A 380 60.45 3.57 0.69
C LEU A 380 61.79 4.23 0.39
N GLU A 381 61.96 5.48 0.83
CA GLU A 381 63.22 6.23 0.79
C GLU A 381 63.11 7.51 1.64
N ASN A 382 64.24 8.18 1.92
CA ASN A 382 64.29 9.55 2.47
C ASN A 382 63.39 9.80 3.70
N GLY A 383 63.16 8.77 4.52
CA GLY A 383 62.33 8.83 5.72
C GLY A 383 60.84 8.59 5.47
N VAL A 384 60.38 8.35 4.25
CA VAL A 384 58.98 7.96 3.98
C VAL A 384 58.79 6.48 4.28
N GLN A 385 57.80 6.16 5.11
CA GLN A 385 57.44 4.80 5.48
C GLN A 385 55.96 4.54 5.20
N VAL A 386 55.65 3.32 4.78
CA VAL A 386 54.28 2.84 4.58
C VAL A 386 54.03 1.54 5.33
N ARG A 387 52.78 1.29 5.69
CA ARG A 387 52.36 0.03 6.30
C ARG A 387 51.03 -0.41 5.71
N PHE A 388 50.98 -1.66 5.26
CA PHE A 388 49.75 -2.30 4.79
C PHE A 388 49.06 -3.04 5.94
N VAL A 389 47.74 -2.92 5.99
CA VAL A 389 46.88 -3.73 6.86
C VAL A 389 46.22 -4.83 6.05
N ASP A 390 46.08 -6.01 6.65
CA ASP A 390 45.48 -7.19 6.01
C ASP A 390 44.10 -6.86 5.39
N GLY A 391 43.90 -7.30 4.15
CA GLY A 391 42.67 -7.14 3.39
C GLY A 391 42.85 -7.64 1.95
N HIS A 392 41.81 -7.51 1.16
CA HIS A 392 41.79 -7.77 -0.26
C HIS A 392 42.32 -6.54 -1.01
N PHE A 393 43.43 -6.74 -1.70
CA PHE A 393 44.04 -5.78 -2.62
C PHE A 393 43.76 -6.21 -4.06
N ARG A 394 43.65 -5.24 -4.97
CA ARG A 394 43.48 -5.47 -6.41
C ARG A 394 44.64 -4.84 -7.17
N VAL A 395 44.96 -5.41 -8.33
CA VAL A 395 45.95 -4.82 -9.24
C VAL A 395 45.53 -3.40 -9.60
N GLY A 396 46.46 -2.45 -9.48
CA GLY A 396 46.22 -1.04 -9.75
C GLY A 396 45.63 -0.23 -8.59
N ASP A 397 45.27 -0.84 -7.45
CA ASP A 397 44.95 -0.10 -6.22
C ASP A 397 46.15 0.77 -5.85
N TYR A 398 45.92 2.05 -5.53
CA TYR A 398 47.00 2.99 -5.25
C TYR A 398 46.65 4.02 -4.17
N TRP A 399 47.69 4.61 -3.60
CA TRP A 399 47.65 5.71 -2.64
C TRP A 399 48.65 6.79 -3.04
N THR A 400 48.32 8.06 -2.80
CA THR A 400 49.25 9.18 -2.97
C THR A 400 49.66 9.76 -1.63
N ILE A 401 50.94 10.07 -1.46
CA ILE A 401 51.53 10.53 -0.20
C ILE A 401 52.32 11.81 -0.48
N PRO A 402 51.72 13.00 -0.25
CA PRO A 402 52.42 14.25 -0.46
C PRO A 402 53.48 14.45 0.63
N ALA A 403 54.76 14.55 0.26
CA ALA A 403 55.86 14.84 1.19
C ALA A 403 56.29 16.31 1.08
N ARG A 404 56.57 16.96 2.20
CA ARG A 404 56.94 18.39 2.23
C ARG A 404 58.21 18.62 3.03
N THR A 405 59.21 19.19 2.38
CA THR A 405 60.50 19.55 3.01
C THR A 405 60.32 20.60 4.10
N ALA A 406 59.40 21.55 3.90
CA ALA A 406 59.17 22.64 4.86
C ALA A 406 58.68 22.15 6.23
N THR A 407 58.03 20.99 6.30
CA THR A 407 57.54 20.38 7.54
C THR A 407 58.36 19.17 7.97
N SER A 408 59.34 18.74 7.16
CA SER A 408 60.05 17.47 7.32
C SER A 408 59.11 16.28 7.54
N ASP A 409 57.93 16.29 6.89
CA ASP A 409 56.87 15.30 7.13
C ASP A 409 56.06 15.01 5.86
N VAL A 410 55.22 13.98 5.92
CA VAL A 410 54.19 13.67 4.93
C VAL A 410 52.85 14.27 5.34
N LEU A 411 52.10 14.78 4.37
CA LEU A 411 50.74 15.28 4.55
C LEU A 411 49.76 14.10 4.53
N TRP A 412 49.80 13.27 5.55
CA TRP A 412 48.92 12.11 5.71
C TRP A 412 47.88 12.33 6.81
N PRO A 413 46.62 11.89 6.65
CA PRO A 413 45.61 12.00 7.69
C PRO A 413 46.02 11.27 8.98
N ALA A 414 45.86 11.94 10.12
CA ALA A 414 46.19 11.39 11.44
C ALA A 414 44.96 11.33 12.36
N ALA A 415 44.94 10.34 13.25
CA ALA A 415 43.98 10.23 14.33
C ALA A 415 44.24 11.31 15.41
N ALA A 416 43.31 11.46 16.35
CA ALA A 416 43.43 12.42 17.45
C ALA A 416 44.67 12.19 18.34
N ASP A 417 45.24 10.98 18.35
CA ASP A 417 46.46 10.63 19.06
C ASP A 417 47.76 10.84 18.23
N GLY A 418 47.65 11.46 17.05
CA GLY A 418 48.77 11.76 16.16
C GLY A 418 49.27 10.58 15.33
N LYS A 419 48.64 9.39 15.43
CA LYS A 419 49.01 8.24 14.60
C LYS A 419 48.41 8.37 13.20
N ALA A 420 49.15 7.89 12.20
CA ALA A 420 48.68 7.80 10.82
C ALA A 420 47.41 6.94 10.74
N LEU A 421 46.39 7.44 10.05
CA LEU A 421 45.19 6.67 9.75
C LEU A 421 45.49 5.65 8.65
N PHE A 422 44.83 4.49 8.71
CA PHE A 422 44.86 3.52 7.64
C PHE A 422 43.73 3.81 6.67
N MET A 423 44.08 4.14 5.44
CA MET A 423 43.15 4.59 4.40
C MET A 423 42.95 3.53 3.34
N ALA A 424 41.72 3.41 2.84
CA ALA A 424 41.40 2.65 1.64
C ALA A 424 42.17 3.20 0.42
N PRO A 425 42.41 2.40 -0.63
CA PRO A 425 43.04 2.90 -1.86
C PRO A 425 42.23 4.04 -2.45
N GLU A 426 42.92 5.06 -2.98
CA GLU A 426 42.30 6.10 -3.79
C GLU A 426 41.73 5.47 -5.07
N GLY A 427 42.51 4.56 -5.67
CA GLY A 427 42.09 3.58 -6.67
C GLY A 427 41.40 4.16 -7.92
N THR A 428 41.09 3.28 -8.88
CA THR A 428 40.14 3.65 -9.93
C THR A 428 38.76 3.22 -9.48
N LEU A 429 37.84 4.17 -9.29
CA LEU A 429 36.43 3.87 -9.02
C LEU A 429 35.89 2.96 -10.14
N ARG A 430 35.60 1.71 -9.78
CA ARG A 430 34.96 0.72 -10.65
C ARG A 430 33.54 0.50 -10.17
N ALA A 431 32.57 0.66 -11.07
CA ALA A 431 31.19 0.34 -10.80
C ALA A 431 30.74 -0.84 -11.66
N PHE A 432 29.88 -1.69 -11.10
CA PHE A 432 29.43 -2.95 -11.69
C PHE A 432 27.91 -3.04 -11.66
N GLY A 433 27.30 -3.51 -12.73
CA GLY A 433 25.84 -3.68 -12.81
C GLY A 433 25.46 -4.89 -13.66
N LYS A 434 24.55 -5.72 -13.17
CA LYS A 434 24.00 -6.83 -13.96
C LYS A 434 23.11 -6.25 -15.07
N LEU A 435 23.29 -6.74 -16.30
CA LEU A 435 22.45 -6.36 -17.44
C LEU A 435 21.50 -7.47 -17.87
N ALA A 436 21.95 -8.73 -17.85
CA ALA A 436 21.10 -9.87 -18.23
C ALA A 436 21.70 -11.19 -17.72
N LEU A 437 20.87 -12.22 -17.69
CA LEU A 437 21.30 -13.61 -17.51
C LEU A 437 21.19 -14.36 -18.83
N PHE A 438 22.20 -15.16 -19.15
CA PHE A 438 22.23 -16.02 -20.33
C PHE A 438 22.53 -17.47 -19.97
N ALA A 439 21.95 -18.41 -20.70
CA ALA A 439 22.39 -19.79 -20.73
C ALA A 439 23.17 -20.06 -22.02
N CYS A 440 24.28 -20.77 -21.90
CA CYS A 440 25.05 -21.31 -23.02
C CYS A 440 24.94 -22.84 -23.00
N SER A 441 24.58 -23.44 -24.13
CA SER A 441 24.65 -24.90 -24.33
C SER A 441 25.15 -25.21 -25.74
N GLY A 442 26.24 -25.96 -25.84
CA GLY A 442 26.87 -26.29 -27.12
C GLY A 442 27.32 -25.05 -27.91
N GLY A 443 27.67 -23.96 -27.24
CA GLY A 443 28.03 -22.67 -27.85
C GLY A 443 26.85 -21.83 -28.34
N VAL A 444 25.60 -22.25 -28.07
CA VAL A 444 24.38 -21.51 -28.41
C VAL A 444 23.90 -20.73 -27.19
N TRP A 445 23.68 -19.43 -27.37
CA TRP A 445 23.23 -18.51 -26.33
C TRP A 445 21.71 -18.38 -26.29
N SER A 446 21.14 -18.28 -25.10
CA SER A 446 19.74 -17.93 -24.86
C SER A 446 19.61 -16.95 -23.71
N LYS A 447 18.84 -15.86 -23.88
CA LYS A 447 18.57 -14.88 -22.81
C LYS A 447 17.59 -15.52 -21.82
N LEU A 448 17.98 -15.62 -20.56
CA LEU A 448 17.14 -16.12 -19.48
C LEU A 448 16.34 -14.99 -18.84
N ASP A 449 16.99 -13.85 -18.58
CA ASP A 449 16.39 -12.73 -17.83
C ASP A 449 17.04 -11.39 -18.22
N ASP A 450 16.32 -10.27 -18.09
CA ASP A 450 16.84 -8.91 -18.26
C ASP A 450 16.97 -8.24 -16.90
N CYS A 451 18.19 -7.89 -16.52
CA CYS A 451 18.50 -7.38 -15.18
C CYS A 451 18.53 -5.85 -15.11
N ARG A 452 18.28 -5.15 -16.22
CA ARG A 452 18.32 -3.69 -16.24
C ARG A 452 17.14 -3.12 -15.46
N ALA A 453 17.43 -2.22 -14.53
CA ALA A 453 16.40 -1.39 -13.92
C ALA A 453 16.07 -0.22 -14.86
N VAL A 454 14.99 -0.37 -15.64
CA VAL A 454 14.55 0.67 -16.58
C VAL A 454 13.65 1.69 -15.88
N PHE A 455 13.84 2.98 -16.17
CA PHE A 455 13.02 4.06 -15.59
C PHE A 455 12.43 4.97 -16.67
N PRO A 456 11.14 5.36 -16.57
CA PRO A 456 10.57 6.38 -17.44
C PRO A 456 11.07 7.78 -17.04
N THR A 457 11.00 8.74 -17.96
CA THR A 457 11.26 10.15 -17.58
C THR A 457 10.23 10.64 -16.56
N LEU A 458 10.55 11.69 -15.77
CA LEU A 458 9.61 12.28 -14.80
C LEU A 458 8.26 12.67 -15.43
N SER A 459 8.29 13.18 -16.67
CA SER A 459 7.07 13.52 -17.43
C SER A 459 6.23 12.30 -17.86
N GLN A 460 6.79 11.10 -17.81
CA GLN A 460 6.19 9.83 -18.23
C GLN A 460 5.87 8.91 -17.03
N LEU A 461 6.02 9.38 -15.79
CA LEU A 461 5.56 8.70 -14.58
C LEU A 461 4.02 8.77 -14.47
N THR A 462 3.34 8.23 -15.48
CA THR A 462 1.90 8.09 -15.50
C THR A 462 1.50 6.77 -14.86
N ASN A 463 0.64 6.80 -13.86
CA ASN A 463 0.13 5.62 -13.19
C ASN A 463 -1.35 5.41 -13.51
N LEU A 464 -1.73 4.13 -13.59
CA LEU A 464 -3.10 3.67 -13.70
C LEU A 464 -3.62 3.35 -12.30
N PHE A 465 -4.74 3.96 -11.92
CA PHE A 465 -5.38 3.83 -10.62
C PHE A 465 -6.77 3.21 -10.77
N TYR A 466 -7.17 2.39 -9.81
CA TYR A 466 -8.54 1.91 -9.68
C TYR A 466 -9.44 3.08 -9.25
N VAL A 467 -10.63 3.19 -9.87
CA VAL A 467 -11.65 4.17 -9.48
C VAL A 467 -12.90 3.46 -8.96
N GLY A 468 -13.45 2.52 -9.72
CA GLY A 468 -14.72 1.89 -9.37
C GLY A 468 -15.19 0.82 -10.34
N GLY A 469 -16.26 0.11 -9.97
CA GLY A 469 -16.93 -0.88 -10.83
C GLY A 469 -16.53 -2.34 -10.59
N ASP A 470 -15.66 -2.64 -9.61
CA ASP A 470 -15.27 -4.01 -9.28
C ASP A 470 -16.31 -4.76 -8.41
N GLY A 471 -16.25 -6.09 -8.37
CA GLY A 471 -17.02 -6.94 -7.45
C GLY A 471 -18.52 -7.01 -7.73
N GLN A 472 -18.96 -6.65 -8.94
CA GLN A 472 -20.38 -6.62 -9.28
C GLN A 472 -20.95 -8.03 -9.49
N SER A 473 -22.21 -8.23 -9.07
CA SER A 473 -22.94 -9.49 -9.21
C SER A 473 -24.24 -9.27 -9.96
N VAL A 474 -24.53 -10.09 -10.98
CA VAL A 474 -25.74 -10.00 -11.80
C VAL A 474 -26.44 -11.34 -11.94
N LEU A 475 -27.76 -11.30 -12.09
CA LEU A 475 -28.58 -12.50 -12.28
C LEU A 475 -28.62 -12.87 -13.77
N PRO A 476 -28.20 -14.10 -14.15
CA PRO A 476 -28.37 -14.57 -15.51
C PRO A 476 -29.85 -14.83 -15.83
N ASP A 477 -30.29 -14.46 -17.04
CA ASP A 477 -31.61 -14.83 -17.53
C ASP A 477 -31.60 -16.30 -18.00
N SER A 478 -32.11 -17.18 -17.15
CA SER A 478 -32.22 -18.62 -17.44
C SER A 478 -33.23 -18.94 -18.55
N LEU A 479 -34.13 -18.01 -18.89
CA LEU A 479 -35.08 -18.16 -20.00
C LEU A 479 -34.50 -17.69 -21.34
N ASN A 480 -33.37 -16.98 -21.31
CA ASN A 480 -32.62 -16.56 -22.50
C ASN A 480 -31.10 -16.78 -22.32
N PRO A 481 -30.63 -18.03 -22.37
CA PRO A 481 -29.23 -18.37 -22.10
C PRO A 481 -28.23 -17.81 -23.13
N ALA A 482 -28.68 -17.29 -24.27
CA ALA A 482 -27.82 -16.72 -25.30
C ALA A 482 -27.48 -15.23 -25.07
N SER A 483 -28.14 -14.55 -24.13
CA SER A 483 -27.90 -13.11 -23.90
C SER A 483 -26.89 -12.85 -22.79
N ASN A 484 -25.90 -11.99 -23.08
CA ASN A 484 -25.02 -11.42 -22.06
C ASN A 484 -25.81 -10.47 -21.14
N VAL A 485 -25.44 -10.40 -19.87
CA VAL A 485 -26.11 -9.53 -18.88
C VAL A 485 -25.21 -8.36 -18.50
N ALA A 486 -25.68 -7.14 -18.74
CA ALA A 486 -24.93 -5.91 -18.47
C ALA A 486 -24.72 -5.68 -16.97
N LEU A 487 -23.50 -5.28 -16.60
CA LEU A 487 -23.23 -4.82 -15.23
C LEU A 487 -23.91 -3.47 -14.96
N PRO A 488 -24.45 -3.26 -13.74
CA PRO A 488 -25.11 -2.00 -13.37
C PRO A 488 -24.24 -0.75 -13.43
N LYS A 489 -22.93 -0.89 -13.19
CA LYS A 489 -21.95 0.21 -13.26
C LYS A 489 -20.82 -0.13 -14.24
N PRO A 490 -20.28 0.88 -14.96
CA PRO A 490 -19.09 0.67 -15.77
C PRO A 490 -17.87 0.37 -14.90
N LEU A 491 -16.86 -0.24 -15.50
CA LEU A 491 -15.52 -0.35 -14.91
C LEU A 491 -14.80 0.98 -15.13
N GLU A 492 -14.19 1.53 -14.10
CA GLU A 492 -13.55 2.84 -14.13
C GLU A 492 -12.12 2.78 -13.61
N VAL A 493 -11.22 3.42 -14.36
CA VAL A 493 -9.80 3.60 -14.02
C VAL A 493 -9.37 5.03 -14.30
N ALA A 494 -8.31 5.46 -13.63
CA ALA A 494 -7.78 6.82 -13.69
C ALA A 494 -6.31 6.81 -14.13
N VAL A 495 -5.92 7.74 -15.00
CA VAL A 495 -4.53 7.93 -15.43
C VAL A 495 -4.03 9.30 -14.95
N PHE A 496 -3.00 9.28 -14.12
CA PHE A 496 -2.44 10.48 -13.48
C PHE A 496 -0.92 10.50 -13.60
N ASN A 497 -0.34 11.69 -13.77
CA ASN A 497 1.08 11.94 -13.53
C ASN A 497 1.22 12.69 -12.20
N GLY A 498 1.63 11.97 -11.15
CA GLY A 498 1.54 12.47 -9.78
C GLY A 498 0.10 12.81 -9.41
N GLN A 499 -0.18 14.08 -9.09
CA GLN A 499 -1.53 14.57 -8.78
C GLN A 499 -2.29 15.12 -10.01
N PHE A 500 -1.67 15.15 -11.18
CA PHE A 500 -2.24 15.78 -12.37
C PHE A 500 -2.94 14.75 -13.27
N PRO A 501 -4.25 14.93 -13.58
CA PRO A 501 -4.97 14.02 -14.46
C PRO A 501 -4.43 14.10 -15.90
N VAL A 502 -4.34 12.96 -16.57
CA VAL A 502 -3.87 12.87 -17.96
C VAL A 502 -5.07 12.63 -18.87
N ALA A 503 -5.39 13.62 -19.71
CA ALA A 503 -6.46 13.52 -20.69
C ALA A 503 -6.01 12.78 -21.97
N ASN A 504 -6.95 12.12 -22.65
CA ASN A 504 -6.76 11.42 -23.92
C ASN A 504 -5.76 10.23 -23.87
N ALA A 505 -5.44 9.73 -22.68
CA ALA A 505 -4.67 8.51 -22.51
C ALA A 505 -5.55 7.31 -22.90
N SER A 506 -5.00 6.33 -23.62
CA SER A 506 -5.73 5.15 -24.10
C SER A 506 -5.55 3.99 -23.13
N VAL A 507 -6.65 3.44 -22.61
CA VAL A 507 -6.65 2.28 -21.72
C VAL A 507 -7.34 1.11 -22.41
N SER A 508 -6.66 -0.02 -22.52
CA SER A 508 -7.22 -1.27 -23.03
C SER A 508 -7.87 -2.06 -21.89
N PHE A 509 -9.10 -2.47 -22.10
CA PHE A 509 -9.82 -3.42 -21.27
C PHE A 509 -9.94 -4.74 -22.03
N VAL A 510 -9.61 -5.85 -21.37
CA VAL A 510 -9.72 -7.18 -21.94
C VAL A 510 -10.46 -8.07 -20.95
N VAL A 511 -11.59 -8.64 -21.39
CA VAL A 511 -12.42 -9.54 -20.57
C VAL A 511 -12.15 -10.99 -20.95
N THR A 512 -12.29 -11.89 -19.98
CA THR A 512 -12.22 -13.34 -20.23
C THR A 512 -13.41 -13.82 -21.05
N GLU A 513 -14.60 -13.30 -20.76
CA GLU A 513 -15.87 -13.68 -21.37
C GLU A 513 -16.85 -12.49 -21.39
N GLY A 514 -17.97 -12.66 -22.10
CA GLY A 514 -19.00 -11.65 -22.24
C GLY A 514 -18.73 -10.68 -23.38
N ALA A 515 -19.07 -9.41 -23.20
CA ALA A 515 -18.82 -8.38 -24.18
C ALA A 515 -18.57 -7.02 -23.52
N LEU A 516 -17.58 -6.30 -24.04
CA LEU A 516 -17.35 -4.89 -23.75
C LEU A 516 -18.12 -4.00 -24.74
N ALA A 517 -18.09 -2.68 -24.52
CA ALA A 517 -18.64 -1.70 -25.44
C ALA A 517 -18.11 -1.93 -26.88
N GLY A 518 -19.03 -2.17 -27.84
CA GLY A 518 -18.70 -2.54 -29.22
C GLY A 518 -18.84 -4.03 -29.55
N GLY A 519 -19.14 -4.89 -28.56
CA GLY A 519 -19.54 -6.29 -28.76
C GLY A 519 -18.41 -7.33 -28.75
N GLY A 520 -17.17 -6.91 -28.50
CA GLY A 520 -15.99 -7.80 -28.45
C GLY A 520 -15.47 -8.06 -27.03
N LEU A 521 -14.44 -8.92 -26.92
CA LEU A 521 -13.72 -9.20 -25.67
C LEU A 521 -12.68 -8.14 -25.30
N SER A 522 -12.41 -7.19 -26.19
CA SER A 522 -11.50 -6.08 -25.94
C SER A 522 -12.13 -4.75 -26.35
N ALA A 523 -11.83 -3.71 -25.59
CA ALA A 523 -12.22 -2.34 -25.90
C ALA A 523 -11.14 -1.37 -25.42
N ILE A 524 -10.99 -0.25 -26.14
CA ILE A 524 -10.08 0.83 -25.74
C ILE A 524 -10.93 2.03 -25.36
N ALA A 525 -10.72 2.54 -24.15
CA ALA A 525 -11.36 3.75 -23.66
C ALA A 525 -10.31 4.86 -23.49
N THR A 526 -10.67 6.09 -23.87
CA THR A 526 -9.82 7.27 -23.71
C THR A 526 -10.17 8.02 -22.45
N THR A 527 -9.17 8.47 -21.69
CA THR A 527 -9.42 9.26 -20.48
C THR A 527 -10.00 10.63 -20.78
N THR A 528 -10.92 11.07 -19.93
CA THR A 528 -11.51 12.41 -19.92
C THR A 528 -10.54 13.47 -19.40
N ALA A 529 -10.96 14.74 -19.37
CA ALA A 529 -10.17 15.83 -18.75
C ALA A 529 -9.83 15.58 -17.27
N ASN A 530 -10.62 14.78 -16.57
CA ASN A 530 -10.38 14.38 -15.18
C ASN A 530 -9.47 13.14 -15.07
N GLY A 531 -8.92 12.64 -16.18
CA GLY A 531 -8.05 11.47 -16.21
C GLY A 531 -8.78 10.13 -16.12
N ILE A 532 -10.11 10.10 -16.13
CA ILE A 532 -10.91 8.88 -15.96
C ILE A 532 -11.25 8.26 -17.31
N ALA A 533 -11.00 6.96 -17.46
CA ALA A 533 -11.45 6.10 -18.55
C ALA A 533 -12.47 5.09 -18.02
N SER A 534 -13.56 4.86 -18.75
CA SER A 534 -14.64 3.95 -18.34
C SER A 534 -15.09 3.03 -19.48
N VAL A 535 -15.50 1.81 -19.14
CA VAL A 535 -16.07 0.85 -20.09
C VAL A 535 -17.26 0.09 -19.49
N SER A 536 -18.31 -0.11 -20.28
CA SER A 536 -19.41 -1.01 -19.91
C SER A 536 -19.04 -2.45 -20.24
N TRP A 537 -19.34 -3.36 -19.31
CA TRP A 537 -19.12 -4.79 -19.47
C TRP A 537 -20.40 -5.57 -19.23
N SER A 538 -20.69 -6.54 -20.10
CA SER A 538 -21.77 -7.50 -19.94
C SER A 538 -21.19 -8.90 -19.79
N LEU A 539 -21.60 -9.64 -18.75
CA LEU A 539 -21.12 -10.99 -18.48
C LEU A 539 -21.76 -11.99 -19.44
N ALA A 540 -20.99 -12.97 -19.92
CA ALA A 540 -21.55 -14.09 -20.67
C ALA A 540 -22.36 -14.98 -19.74
N ASN A 541 -23.55 -15.42 -20.16
CA ASN A 541 -24.28 -16.46 -19.43
C ASN A 541 -23.65 -17.83 -19.70
N SER A 542 -22.58 -18.17 -18.98
CA SER A 542 -21.76 -19.37 -19.20
C SER A 542 -21.55 -20.18 -17.91
N ALA A 543 -20.90 -21.35 -18.04
CA ALA A 543 -20.50 -22.16 -16.89
C ALA A 543 -19.42 -21.46 -16.02
N ASN A 544 -18.75 -20.43 -16.55
CA ASN A 544 -17.77 -19.65 -15.83
C ASN A 544 -18.46 -18.50 -15.07
N LEU A 545 -18.78 -18.79 -13.81
CA LEU A 545 -19.60 -17.91 -12.99
C LEU A 545 -18.85 -16.68 -12.47
N THR A 546 -17.52 -16.71 -12.43
CA THR A 546 -16.68 -15.54 -12.13
C THR A 546 -15.87 -15.20 -13.37
N GLN A 547 -16.13 -14.03 -13.94
CA GLN A 547 -15.41 -13.54 -15.10
C GLN A 547 -14.49 -12.41 -14.65
N THR A 548 -13.43 -12.15 -15.41
CA THR A 548 -12.48 -11.08 -15.08
C THR A 548 -12.28 -10.13 -16.24
N CYS A 549 -11.92 -8.90 -15.91
CA CYS A 549 -11.49 -7.87 -16.85
C CYS A 549 -10.14 -7.32 -16.39
N VAL A 550 -9.21 -7.14 -17.32
CA VAL A 550 -7.92 -6.51 -17.04
C VAL A 550 -7.85 -5.18 -17.79
N ALA A 551 -7.63 -4.10 -17.05
CA ALA A 551 -7.34 -2.79 -17.62
C ALA A 551 -5.83 -2.54 -17.65
N THR A 552 -5.32 -2.12 -18.80
CA THR A 552 -3.91 -1.80 -19.03
C THR A 552 -3.77 -0.49 -19.80
N LEU A 553 -2.95 0.43 -19.29
CA LEU A 553 -2.62 1.67 -19.98
C LEU A 553 -1.76 1.38 -21.21
N LEU A 554 -2.11 1.97 -22.36
CA LEU A 554 -1.39 1.81 -23.62
C LEU A 554 -0.37 2.94 -23.83
N ALA A 555 0.79 2.59 -24.38
CA ALA A 555 1.73 3.56 -24.92
C ALA A 555 1.82 3.38 -26.44
N SER A 556 1.65 4.46 -27.21
CA SER A 556 1.66 4.41 -28.68
C SER A 556 0.70 3.36 -29.28
N GLY A 557 -0.42 3.11 -28.61
CA GLY A 557 -1.44 2.15 -29.04
C GLY A 557 -1.18 0.68 -28.65
N ALA A 558 -0.10 0.37 -27.92
CA ALA A 558 0.24 -0.98 -27.49
C ALA A 558 0.42 -1.10 -25.96
N PRO A 559 0.11 -2.26 -25.35
CA PRO A 559 0.47 -2.53 -23.96
C PRO A 559 1.99 -2.59 -23.81
N VAL A 560 2.51 -2.06 -22.69
CA VAL A 560 3.95 -2.14 -22.36
C VAL A 560 4.13 -2.93 -21.08
N SER A 561 4.70 -4.13 -21.19
CA SER A 561 4.93 -5.02 -20.04
C SER A 561 5.82 -4.33 -19.00
N GLY A 562 5.46 -4.45 -17.71
CA GLY A 562 6.24 -3.92 -16.59
C GLY A 562 6.24 -2.39 -16.43
N LYS A 563 5.61 -1.62 -17.33
CA LYS A 563 5.62 -0.15 -17.27
C LYS A 563 4.50 0.44 -16.41
N TYR A 564 3.31 -0.14 -16.46
CA TYR A 564 2.11 0.37 -15.80
C TYR A 564 1.43 -0.73 -15.00
N ASN A 565 0.81 -0.36 -13.88
CA ASN A 565 -0.02 -1.27 -13.09
C ASN A 565 -1.16 -1.84 -13.97
N GLN A 566 -1.47 -3.11 -13.77
CA GLN A 566 -2.67 -3.73 -14.30
C GLN A 566 -3.76 -3.69 -13.23
N ILE A 567 -4.95 -3.20 -13.60
CA ILE A 567 -6.10 -3.21 -12.70
C ILE A 567 -6.98 -4.40 -13.09
N HIS A 568 -7.13 -5.33 -12.16
CA HIS A 568 -7.97 -6.50 -12.33
C HIS A 568 -9.33 -6.21 -11.73
N PHE A 569 -10.38 -6.46 -12.51
CA PHE A 569 -11.75 -6.46 -12.07
C PHE A 569 -12.28 -7.89 -12.11
N ASN A 570 -13.14 -8.22 -11.16
CA ASN A 570 -13.98 -9.40 -11.18
C ASN A 570 -15.46 -9.02 -11.17
N ALA A 571 -16.26 -9.89 -11.77
CA ALA A 571 -17.69 -9.84 -11.64
C ALA A 571 -18.25 -11.25 -11.76
N GLN A 572 -19.43 -11.47 -11.19
CA GLN A 572 -19.98 -12.82 -11.10
C GLN A 572 -21.46 -12.93 -11.51
N LEU A 573 -21.80 -14.09 -12.06
CA LEU A 573 -23.17 -14.54 -12.22
C LEU A 573 -23.67 -15.12 -10.90
N SER A 574 -24.72 -14.53 -10.36
CA SER A 574 -25.39 -15.06 -9.17
C SER A 574 -26.35 -16.18 -9.58
N VAL A 575 -25.97 -17.44 -9.33
CA VAL A 575 -26.80 -18.62 -9.63
C VAL A 575 -27.13 -19.42 -8.38
N ALA A 576 -28.35 -19.94 -8.32
CA ALA A 576 -28.83 -20.73 -7.19
C ALA A 576 -28.03 -22.04 -6.97
N ALA A 577 -27.36 -22.57 -8.01
CA ALA A 577 -26.46 -23.72 -7.88
C ALA A 577 -25.22 -23.45 -7.01
N GLN A 578 -24.81 -22.19 -6.82
CA GLN A 578 -23.68 -21.83 -5.96
C GLN A 578 -24.08 -21.30 -4.59
N VAL A 579 -25.38 -21.16 -4.34
CA VAL A 579 -25.88 -20.79 -3.02
C VAL A 579 -25.96 -22.05 -2.18
N ALA A 580 -25.13 -22.10 -1.14
CA ALA A 580 -25.09 -23.23 -0.21
C ALA A 580 -26.46 -23.40 0.47
N TYR A 581 -26.91 -24.64 0.54
CA TYR A 581 -28.08 -25.06 1.29
C TYR A 581 -27.62 -26.04 2.38
N ASP A 582 -28.03 -25.80 3.62
CA ASP A 582 -27.79 -26.74 4.73
C ASP A 582 -28.95 -27.74 4.81
N PRO A 583 -28.73 -29.01 4.40
CA PRO A 583 -29.80 -29.99 4.43
C PRO A 583 -30.03 -30.60 5.81
N ALA A 584 -29.28 -30.23 6.86
CA ALA A 584 -29.29 -30.92 8.16
C ALA A 584 -30.69 -31.07 8.78
N LYS A 585 -31.62 -30.17 8.45
CA LYS A 585 -33.02 -30.21 8.92
C LYS A 585 -34.00 -30.88 7.95
N CYS A 586 -33.53 -31.37 6.80
CA CYS A 586 -34.34 -32.05 5.80
C CYS A 586 -33.76 -33.46 5.53
N PRO A 587 -34.27 -34.50 6.22
CA PRO A 587 -33.75 -35.87 6.12
C PRO A 587 -33.74 -36.41 4.70
N ASP A 588 -34.76 -36.12 3.90
CA ASP A 588 -34.86 -36.52 2.50
C ASP A 588 -33.75 -35.89 1.64
N MET A 589 -33.47 -34.60 1.84
CA MET A 589 -32.43 -33.87 1.10
C MET A 589 -31.02 -34.23 1.60
N THR A 590 -30.87 -34.48 2.90
CA THR A 590 -29.63 -35.02 3.50
C THR A 590 -29.32 -36.40 2.93
N ALA A 591 -30.31 -37.30 2.86
CA ALA A 591 -30.16 -38.63 2.28
C ALA A 591 -29.83 -38.57 0.78
N ALA A 592 -30.39 -37.61 0.05
CA ALA A 592 -30.08 -37.33 -1.34
C ALA A 592 -28.76 -36.54 -1.56
N LYS A 593 -28.08 -36.14 -0.47
CA LYS A 593 -26.84 -35.33 -0.49
C LYS A 593 -26.98 -33.99 -1.23
N ILE A 594 -28.17 -33.39 -1.15
CA ILE A 594 -28.46 -32.09 -1.76
C ILE A 594 -27.95 -30.97 -0.83
N ASN A 595 -27.13 -30.08 -1.37
CA ASN A 595 -26.45 -29.04 -0.58
C ASN A 595 -26.40 -27.66 -1.29
N THR A 596 -27.21 -27.48 -2.34
CA THR A 596 -27.36 -26.20 -3.05
C THR A 596 -28.84 -25.85 -3.21
N VAL A 597 -29.15 -24.55 -3.28
CA VAL A 597 -30.54 -24.06 -3.39
C VAL A 597 -31.21 -24.61 -4.65
N GLN A 598 -30.50 -24.63 -5.78
CA GLN A 598 -31.07 -25.14 -7.03
C GLN A 598 -31.41 -26.64 -6.94
N ALA A 599 -30.50 -27.48 -6.43
CA ALA A 599 -30.75 -28.91 -6.31
C ALA A 599 -31.91 -29.23 -5.34
N ALA A 600 -32.11 -28.39 -4.32
CA ALA A 600 -33.26 -28.52 -3.43
C ALA A 600 -34.59 -28.20 -4.14
N ILE A 601 -34.64 -27.12 -4.93
CA ILE A 601 -35.84 -26.74 -5.70
C ILE A 601 -36.16 -27.79 -6.77
N ASP A 602 -35.16 -28.27 -7.51
CA ASP A 602 -35.34 -29.30 -8.55
C ASP A 602 -35.89 -30.60 -7.94
N ALA A 603 -35.38 -31.01 -6.78
CA ALA A 603 -35.86 -32.19 -6.06
C ALA A 603 -37.28 -32.03 -5.53
N LEU A 604 -37.69 -30.81 -5.14
CA LEU A 604 -39.06 -30.51 -4.75
C LEU A 604 -40.01 -30.54 -5.96
N CYS A 605 -39.59 -30.00 -7.11
CA CYS A 605 -40.38 -30.00 -8.34
C CYS A 605 -40.58 -31.42 -8.91
N ALA A 606 -39.63 -32.33 -8.66
CA ALA A 606 -39.72 -33.74 -9.05
C ALA A 606 -40.68 -34.57 -8.18
N LYS A 607 -41.03 -34.11 -6.97
CA LYS A 607 -42.10 -34.71 -6.15
C LYS A 607 -43.46 -34.26 -6.71
N GLY A 608 -43.94 -34.97 -7.75
CA GLY A 608 -45.13 -34.64 -8.52
C GLY A 608 -46.34 -34.14 -7.70
N GLY A 609 -47.01 -33.12 -8.24
CA GLY A 609 -48.08 -32.38 -7.58
C GLY A 609 -49.22 -33.24 -7.04
N GLY A 610 -49.43 -33.15 -5.73
CA GLY A 610 -50.66 -33.51 -5.04
C GLY A 610 -51.00 -32.38 -4.06
N GLY A 611 -52.09 -31.66 -4.32
CA GLY A 611 -52.61 -30.67 -3.38
C GLY A 611 -52.98 -31.32 -2.04
N GLY A 612 -52.69 -30.62 -0.95
CA GLY A 612 -53.09 -30.99 0.41
C GLY A 612 -51.94 -31.51 1.26
N GLY A 613 -51.20 -30.58 1.88
CA GLY A 613 -50.19 -30.90 2.88
C GLY A 613 -49.42 -29.68 3.37
N GLY A 614 -50.07 -28.51 3.44
CA GLY A 614 -49.45 -27.35 4.09
C GLY A 614 -49.29 -27.67 5.57
N CYS A 615 -48.06 -27.59 6.08
CA CYS A 615 -47.73 -27.72 7.50
C CYS A 615 -48.47 -26.69 8.39
N CYS A 616 -49.22 -25.77 7.79
CA CYS A 616 -49.86 -24.63 8.43
C CYS A 616 -51.38 -24.74 8.36
N VAL A 617 -52.02 -24.54 9.52
CA VAL A 617 -53.46 -24.46 9.69
C VAL A 617 -53.93 -23.06 9.29
N THR A 618 -54.92 -22.96 8.40
CA THR A 618 -55.42 -21.65 7.94
C THR A 618 -56.42 -21.04 8.91
N VAL A 619 -56.27 -19.74 9.18
CA VAL A 619 -57.08 -18.95 10.11
C VAL A 619 -57.68 -17.76 9.34
N GLY A 620 -58.99 -17.51 9.48
CA GLY A 620 -59.71 -16.41 8.85
C GLY A 620 -60.99 -16.84 8.14
N LEU A 621 -61.67 -15.89 7.48
CA LEU A 621 -62.90 -16.17 6.72
C LEU A 621 -62.62 -17.20 5.60
N GLY A 622 -63.20 -18.40 5.73
CA GLY A 622 -62.97 -19.52 4.80
C GLY A 622 -61.75 -20.42 5.12
N GLY A 623 -61.07 -20.17 6.25
CA GLY A 623 -59.98 -21.02 6.77
C GLY A 623 -60.48 -22.20 7.62
N GLN A 624 -59.56 -23.06 8.06
CA GLN A 624 -59.84 -24.18 8.97
C GLN A 624 -60.35 -23.69 10.34
N TYR A 625 -59.88 -22.52 10.78
CA TYR A 625 -60.38 -21.81 11.95
C TYR A 625 -60.89 -20.42 11.55
N GLY A 626 -62.08 -20.04 12.04
CA GLY A 626 -62.62 -18.69 11.78
C GLY A 626 -62.00 -17.58 12.62
N ASP A 627 -61.29 -17.93 13.69
CA ASP A 627 -60.75 -17.00 14.69
C ASP A 627 -59.36 -17.47 15.19
N LEU A 628 -58.41 -16.54 15.30
CA LEU A 628 -57.02 -16.82 15.67
C LEU A 628 -56.88 -17.32 17.11
N GLN A 629 -57.68 -16.78 18.03
CA GLN A 629 -57.65 -17.22 19.42
C GLN A 629 -58.09 -18.68 19.55
N ALA A 630 -59.15 -19.08 18.84
CA ALA A 630 -59.63 -20.46 18.85
C ALA A 630 -58.54 -21.43 18.36
N ALA A 631 -57.85 -21.10 17.27
CA ALA A 631 -56.71 -21.88 16.76
C ALA A 631 -55.58 -22.00 17.78
N LEU A 632 -55.17 -20.89 18.41
CA LEU A 632 -54.08 -20.88 19.39
C LEU A 632 -54.40 -21.72 20.63
N LEU A 633 -55.61 -21.59 21.19
CA LEU A 633 -56.04 -22.34 22.38
C LEU A 633 -56.14 -23.85 22.13
N GLU A 634 -56.54 -24.26 20.93
CA GLU A 634 -56.70 -25.68 20.62
C GLU A 634 -55.38 -26.36 20.26
N LEU A 635 -54.55 -25.70 19.47
CA LEU A 635 -53.38 -26.30 18.82
C LEU A 635 -52.09 -26.12 19.61
N SER A 636 -51.90 -25.00 20.30
CA SER A 636 -50.63 -24.62 20.93
C SER A 636 -50.50 -25.15 22.37
N LYS A 637 -50.49 -26.48 22.51
CA LYS A 637 -50.29 -27.19 23.79
C LYS A 637 -48.80 -27.50 24.03
N PRO A 638 -48.35 -27.75 25.27
CA PRO A 638 -46.95 -28.15 25.53
C PRO A 638 -46.50 -29.35 24.67
N GLY A 639 -45.32 -29.24 24.05
CA GLY A 639 -44.74 -30.22 23.12
C GLY A 639 -45.29 -30.19 21.69
N SER A 640 -46.11 -29.20 21.33
CA SER A 640 -46.69 -29.05 19.98
C SER A 640 -45.78 -28.27 19.02
N GLU A 641 -45.88 -28.60 17.73
CA GLU A 641 -45.28 -27.84 16.63
C GLU A 641 -46.42 -27.30 15.75
N VAL A 642 -46.68 -26.01 15.85
CA VAL A 642 -47.87 -25.37 15.26
C VAL A 642 -47.45 -24.28 14.28
N CYS A 643 -47.96 -24.35 13.05
CA CYS A 643 -47.90 -23.25 12.10
C CYS A 643 -49.33 -22.77 11.79
N LEU A 644 -49.57 -21.46 11.90
CA LEU A 644 -50.84 -20.81 11.59
C LEU A 644 -50.66 -19.84 10.42
N CYS A 645 -51.50 -19.97 9.40
CA CYS A 645 -51.52 -19.09 8.23
C CYS A 645 -52.76 -18.18 8.26
N LEU A 646 -52.55 -16.88 8.48
CA LEU A 646 -53.58 -15.85 8.42
C LEU A 646 -54.00 -15.61 6.97
N LEU A 647 -55.25 -15.93 6.64
CA LEU A 647 -55.83 -15.61 5.34
C LEU A 647 -55.97 -14.08 5.15
N PRO A 648 -56.04 -13.56 3.91
CA PRO A 648 -56.26 -12.15 3.66
C PRO A 648 -57.54 -11.63 4.34
N GLY A 649 -57.45 -10.49 5.02
CA GLY A 649 -58.57 -9.85 5.72
C GLY A 649 -58.25 -9.39 7.14
N LEU A 650 -59.28 -8.88 7.81
CA LEU A 650 -59.22 -8.41 9.20
C LEU A 650 -59.52 -9.56 10.17
N HIS A 651 -58.59 -9.81 11.10
CA HIS A 651 -58.69 -10.79 12.19
C HIS A 651 -58.81 -10.01 13.50
N VAL A 652 -59.98 -10.03 14.13
CA VAL A 652 -60.22 -9.30 15.38
C VAL A 652 -60.02 -10.24 16.57
N LEU A 653 -59.04 -9.94 17.43
CA LEU A 653 -58.84 -10.70 18.67
C LEU A 653 -59.94 -10.31 19.67
N SER A 654 -60.84 -11.24 19.99
CA SER A 654 -62.02 -10.95 20.82
C SER A 654 -61.79 -11.10 22.34
N LYS A 655 -60.76 -11.85 22.76
CA LYS A 655 -60.34 -12.03 24.17
C LYS A 655 -58.81 -12.23 24.25
N PRO A 656 -58.15 -11.98 25.39
CA PRO A 656 -56.70 -12.14 25.49
C PRO A 656 -56.29 -13.61 25.42
N VAL A 657 -55.09 -13.88 24.91
CA VAL A 657 -54.50 -15.22 24.83
C VAL A 657 -53.28 -15.26 25.74
N SER A 658 -53.24 -16.21 26.67
CA SER A 658 -52.08 -16.46 27.52
C SER A 658 -51.82 -17.97 27.57
N LEU A 659 -50.67 -18.39 27.07
CA LEU A 659 -50.33 -19.81 26.87
C LEU A 659 -48.93 -20.11 27.40
N ALA A 660 -48.80 -21.18 28.17
CA ALA A 660 -47.52 -21.72 28.60
C ALA A 660 -47.17 -22.98 27.79
N GLY A 661 -45.98 -22.98 27.20
CA GLY A 661 -45.38 -24.10 26.49
C GLY A 661 -44.24 -24.74 27.29
N ASP A 662 -43.38 -25.45 26.55
CA ASP A 662 -42.09 -26.00 27.01
C ASP A 662 -41.03 -25.86 25.90
N SER A 663 -39.79 -26.27 26.18
CA SER A 663 -38.66 -26.15 25.23
C SER A 663 -38.82 -26.97 23.95
N LYS A 664 -39.85 -27.82 23.84
CA LYS A 664 -40.21 -28.57 22.62
C LYS A 664 -41.41 -27.96 21.90
N THR A 665 -41.98 -26.88 22.43
CA THR A 665 -43.15 -26.21 21.85
C THR A 665 -42.68 -25.14 20.87
N HIS A 666 -43.13 -25.24 19.61
CA HIS A 666 -42.75 -24.35 18.53
C HIS A 666 -43.99 -23.77 17.86
N LEU A 667 -44.08 -22.43 17.77
CA LEU A 667 -45.22 -21.73 17.18
C LEU A 667 -44.76 -20.77 16.07
N ALA A 668 -45.39 -20.85 14.90
CA ALA A 668 -45.26 -19.88 13.82
C ALA A 668 -46.63 -19.32 13.45
N ILE A 669 -46.76 -18.00 13.35
CA ILE A 669 -47.94 -17.30 12.83
C ILE A 669 -47.47 -16.47 11.64
N HIS A 670 -47.99 -16.74 10.44
CA HIS A 670 -47.61 -16.00 9.24
C HIS A 670 -48.82 -15.57 8.40
N GLY A 671 -48.69 -14.48 7.64
CA GLY A 671 -49.72 -13.95 6.75
C GLY A 671 -49.25 -13.74 5.31
N ILE A 672 -49.77 -12.68 4.67
CA ILE A 672 -49.45 -12.26 3.30
C ILE A 672 -49.02 -10.77 3.25
N GLY A 673 -48.38 -10.30 4.30
CA GLY A 673 -48.02 -8.91 4.53
C GLY A 673 -49.23 -8.05 4.91
N PRO A 674 -49.35 -6.80 4.41
CA PRO A 674 -50.44 -5.88 4.77
C PRO A 674 -51.86 -6.34 4.45
N GLY A 675 -51.99 -7.40 3.63
CA GLY A 675 -53.26 -8.04 3.32
C GLY A 675 -53.85 -8.88 4.46
N ALA A 676 -53.04 -9.29 5.45
CA ALA A 676 -53.49 -9.95 6.67
C ALA A 676 -53.34 -8.99 7.86
N GLN A 677 -54.46 -8.62 8.48
CA GLN A 677 -54.50 -7.56 9.50
C GLN A 677 -55.04 -8.09 10.82
N LEU A 678 -54.25 -8.08 11.88
CA LEU A 678 -54.63 -8.49 13.23
C LEU A 678 -55.00 -7.26 14.06
N GLN A 679 -56.25 -7.13 14.48
CA GLN A 679 -56.70 -6.06 15.37
C GLN A 679 -56.82 -6.55 16.81
N MET A 680 -56.19 -5.83 17.74
CA MET A 680 -56.20 -6.12 19.17
C MET A 680 -56.58 -4.84 19.94
N ASP A 681 -57.72 -4.86 20.64
CA ASP A 681 -58.23 -3.68 21.36
C ASP A 681 -58.05 -3.84 22.88
N ALA A 682 -56.98 -3.25 23.42
CA ALA A 682 -56.49 -3.44 24.80
C ALA A 682 -56.25 -4.92 25.18
N LEU A 683 -56.14 -5.79 24.19
CA LEU A 683 -55.90 -7.23 24.32
C LEU A 683 -54.50 -7.60 23.81
N GLY A 684 -54.08 -8.85 24.06
CA GLY A 684 -52.79 -9.33 23.61
C GLY A 684 -52.61 -10.84 23.70
N ILE A 685 -51.46 -11.27 23.19
CA ILE A 685 -50.97 -12.64 23.12
C ILE A 685 -49.70 -12.73 23.97
N ALA A 686 -49.80 -13.43 25.10
CA ALA A 686 -48.71 -13.73 26.01
C ALA A 686 -48.32 -15.21 25.88
N LEU A 687 -47.06 -15.46 25.54
CA LEU A 687 -46.51 -16.81 25.36
C LEU A 687 -45.32 -16.99 26.29
N SER A 688 -45.31 -18.08 27.06
CA SER A 688 -44.20 -18.39 27.96
C SER A 688 -43.62 -19.78 27.78
N GLY A 689 -42.29 -19.91 27.89
CA GLY A 689 -41.58 -21.18 27.92
C GLY A 689 -41.41 -21.91 26.58
N TYR A 690 -41.68 -21.28 25.44
CA TYR A 690 -41.62 -21.92 24.11
C TYR A 690 -40.18 -22.16 23.64
N GLY A 691 -39.92 -23.26 22.92
CA GLY A 691 -38.66 -23.51 22.23
C GLY A 691 -38.41 -22.53 21.07
N SER A 692 -39.45 -22.15 20.33
CA SER A 692 -39.38 -21.03 19.39
C SER A 692 -40.74 -20.41 19.09
N VAL A 693 -40.79 -19.10 18.93
CA VAL A 693 -41.96 -18.36 18.43
C VAL A 693 -41.57 -17.50 17.22
N ALA A 694 -42.34 -17.56 16.14
CA ALA A 694 -42.15 -16.74 14.94
C ALA A 694 -43.44 -16.02 14.52
N LEU A 695 -43.35 -14.70 14.29
CA LEU A 695 -44.41 -13.88 13.67
C LEU A 695 -43.90 -13.34 12.34
N GLN A 696 -44.62 -13.57 11.24
CA GLN A 696 -44.13 -13.28 9.88
C GLN A 696 -45.21 -12.69 8.96
N ASP A 697 -44.88 -11.69 8.14
CA ASP A 697 -45.73 -11.22 7.03
C ASP A 697 -47.19 -10.86 7.42
N PHE A 698 -47.41 -10.02 8.43
CA PHE A 698 -48.74 -9.46 8.70
C PHE A 698 -48.67 -8.10 9.41
N ASP A 699 -49.78 -7.35 9.34
CA ASP A 699 -49.95 -6.10 10.07
C ASP A 699 -50.74 -6.34 11.36
N ALA A 700 -50.31 -5.73 12.46
CA ALA A 700 -51.04 -5.74 13.73
C ALA A 700 -51.37 -4.31 14.17
N PHE A 701 -52.63 -4.08 14.52
CA PHE A 701 -53.16 -2.82 15.01
C PHE A 701 -53.62 -2.98 16.45
N CYS A 702 -52.90 -2.33 17.35
CA CYS A 702 -53.11 -2.41 18.79
C CYS A 702 -53.73 -1.08 19.28
N THR A 703 -55.04 -1.09 19.51
CA THR A 703 -55.73 0.05 20.14
C THR A 703 -55.77 -0.11 21.66
N GLY A 704 -55.84 0.99 22.40
CA GLY A 704 -55.83 0.96 23.87
C GLY A 704 -54.49 0.54 24.50
N ASP A 705 -54.44 0.49 25.83
CA ASP A 705 -53.19 0.37 26.62
C ASP A 705 -52.84 -1.07 27.06
N GLY A 706 -53.24 -2.07 26.28
CA GLY A 706 -52.94 -3.49 26.57
C GLY A 706 -51.46 -3.85 26.37
N LEU A 707 -51.08 -5.12 26.58
CA LEU A 707 -49.75 -5.67 26.21
C LEU A 707 -49.90 -6.65 25.03
N PRO A 708 -49.77 -6.20 23.77
CA PRO A 708 -50.16 -6.97 22.59
C PRO A 708 -49.34 -8.23 22.35
N PHE A 709 -48.03 -8.17 22.52
CA PHE A 709 -47.16 -9.33 22.39
C PHE A 709 -46.19 -9.41 23.56
N VAL A 710 -46.28 -10.49 24.33
CA VAL A 710 -45.39 -10.78 25.45
C VAL A 710 -44.78 -12.15 25.26
N PHE A 711 -43.46 -12.22 25.21
CA PHE A 711 -42.70 -13.46 25.08
C PHE A 711 -41.79 -13.61 26.31
N ASP A 712 -42.10 -14.58 27.15
CA ASP A 712 -41.40 -14.79 28.43
C ASP A 712 -40.71 -16.15 28.46
N HIS A 713 -39.41 -16.19 28.71
CA HIS A 713 -38.59 -17.41 28.71
C HIS A 713 -38.77 -18.29 27.45
N CYS A 714 -38.95 -17.65 26.29
CA CYS A 714 -39.01 -18.35 25.00
C CYS A 714 -37.59 -18.42 24.42
N ASP A 715 -37.05 -19.63 24.16
CA ASP A 715 -35.66 -19.82 23.75
C ASP A 715 -35.30 -19.00 22.49
N GLN A 716 -36.17 -19.01 21.47
CA GLN A 716 -36.04 -18.19 20.26
C GLN A 716 -37.31 -17.38 19.97
N VAL A 717 -37.17 -16.07 19.72
CA VAL A 717 -38.27 -15.18 19.30
C VAL A 717 -37.88 -14.51 17.99
N ARG A 718 -38.70 -14.67 16.94
CA ARG A 718 -38.49 -14.08 15.62
C ARG A 718 -39.69 -13.25 15.18
N LEU A 719 -39.42 -12.02 14.79
CA LEU A 719 -40.34 -11.12 14.12
C LEU A 719 -39.74 -10.79 12.75
N GLU A 720 -40.41 -11.15 11.66
CA GLU A 720 -39.89 -10.90 10.31
C GLU A 720 -40.98 -10.28 9.42
N GLN A 721 -40.71 -9.12 8.82
CA GLN A 721 -41.66 -8.45 7.91
C GLN A 721 -43.05 -8.19 8.54
N VAL A 722 -43.10 -7.92 9.85
CA VAL A 722 -44.35 -7.57 10.55
C VAL A 722 -44.42 -6.07 10.84
N ASN A 723 -45.61 -5.49 10.65
CA ASN A 723 -45.86 -4.10 11.01
C ASN A 723 -46.78 -4.03 12.23
N ILE A 724 -46.25 -3.67 13.38
CA ILE A 724 -47.02 -3.58 14.63
C ILE A 724 -47.17 -2.12 15.00
N ASN A 725 -48.40 -1.62 14.99
CA ASN A 725 -48.72 -0.23 15.23
C ASN A 725 -49.63 -0.15 16.45
N GLY A 726 -49.36 0.74 17.41
CA GLY A 726 -50.29 0.94 18.51
C GLY A 726 -50.00 2.07 19.47
N LEU A 727 -51.02 2.37 20.28
CA LEU A 727 -50.97 3.39 21.32
C LEU A 727 -50.54 2.78 22.64
N LYS A 728 -49.72 3.50 23.41
CA LYS A 728 -49.12 3.04 24.68
C LYS A 728 -49.08 4.13 25.72
N SER A 729 -49.49 3.84 26.95
CA SER A 729 -49.08 4.65 28.08
C SER A 729 -47.57 4.51 28.31
N SER A 730 -47.01 5.36 29.16
CA SER A 730 -45.58 5.32 29.53
C SER A 730 -45.12 3.98 30.14
N ALA A 731 -46.05 3.09 30.51
CA ALA A 731 -45.79 1.88 31.30
C ALA A 731 -45.77 0.55 30.50
N GLY A 732 -46.05 0.55 29.19
CA GLY A 732 -46.15 -0.70 28.39
C GLY A 732 -45.48 -0.64 27.02
N ALA A 733 -45.08 -1.81 26.49
CA ALA A 733 -44.47 -1.98 25.17
C ALA A 733 -45.38 -2.73 24.18
N LEU A 734 -45.24 -2.50 22.87
CA LEU A 734 -45.98 -3.29 21.86
C LEU A 734 -45.52 -4.73 21.84
N VAL A 735 -44.20 -4.91 21.91
CA VAL A 735 -43.54 -6.20 22.05
C VAL A 735 -42.67 -6.18 23.30
N THR A 736 -42.86 -7.16 24.17
CA THR A 736 -42.01 -7.40 25.34
C THR A 736 -41.36 -8.77 25.19
N VAL A 737 -40.04 -8.82 25.32
CA VAL A 737 -39.27 -10.07 25.32
C VAL A 737 -38.43 -10.16 26.58
N GLY A 738 -38.56 -11.26 27.31
CA GLY A 738 -37.75 -11.60 28.49
C GLY A 738 -37.36 -13.08 28.48
N GLY A 739 -36.20 -13.39 29.05
CA GLY A 739 -35.66 -14.74 29.23
C GLY A 739 -35.32 -15.49 27.94
N ALA A 740 -35.20 -14.81 26.80
CA ALA A 740 -34.92 -15.43 25.50
C ALA A 740 -33.42 -15.57 25.23
N ARG A 741 -33.01 -16.67 24.56
CA ARG A 741 -31.61 -16.86 24.13
C ARG A 741 -31.30 -16.18 22.81
N GLN A 742 -32.27 -16.13 21.89
CA GLN A 742 -32.11 -15.51 20.59
C GLN A 742 -33.35 -14.69 20.24
N ILE A 743 -33.15 -13.42 19.92
CA ILE A 743 -34.19 -12.48 19.52
C ILE A 743 -33.81 -11.94 18.15
N THR A 744 -34.69 -12.08 17.16
CA THR A 744 -34.48 -11.53 15.81
C THR A 744 -35.68 -10.69 15.41
N VAL A 745 -35.43 -9.44 15.03
CA VAL A 745 -36.42 -8.52 14.50
C VAL A 745 -35.88 -8.02 13.16
N GLN A 746 -36.47 -8.47 12.05
CA GLN A 746 -35.93 -8.22 10.72
C GLN A 746 -36.98 -7.70 9.76
N GLY A 747 -36.71 -6.57 9.08
CA GLY A 747 -37.67 -5.99 8.14
C GLY A 747 -38.99 -5.55 8.79
N CYS A 748 -39.02 -5.37 10.11
CA CYS A 748 -40.23 -5.06 10.85
C CYS A 748 -40.41 -3.55 10.99
N THR A 749 -41.67 -3.10 11.06
CA THR A 749 -41.98 -1.73 11.46
C THR A 749 -42.77 -1.75 12.76
N LEU A 750 -42.11 -1.41 13.87
CA LEU A 750 -42.73 -1.34 15.20
C LEU A 750 -42.94 0.13 15.56
N ARG A 751 -44.20 0.56 15.56
CA ARG A 751 -44.54 1.95 15.81
C ARG A 751 -45.41 2.11 17.04
N ALA A 752 -44.81 2.68 18.09
CA ALA A 752 -45.48 2.92 19.36
C ALA A 752 -45.56 4.41 19.64
N TRP A 753 -46.75 4.86 19.98
CA TRP A 753 -46.99 6.27 20.31
C TRP A 753 -47.67 6.40 21.65
N GLN A 754 -47.34 7.46 22.37
CA GLN A 754 -48.09 7.79 23.57
C GLN A 754 -49.45 8.34 23.21
N THR A 755 -50.47 7.97 23.97
CA THR A 755 -51.80 8.55 23.85
C THR A 755 -51.72 10.05 24.12
N ALA A 756 -51.79 10.86 23.06
CA ALA A 756 -51.91 12.30 23.19
C ALA A 756 -53.27 12.65 23.80
N VAL A 757 -53.25 13.46 24.85
CA VAL A 757 -54.44 14.13 25.35
C VAL A 757 -55.04 14.95 24.20
N SER A 758 -56.36 14.88 24.02
CA SER A 758 -57.22 15.55 23.03
C SER A 758 -56.86 17.02 22.66
N ASP A 759 -56.05 17.71 23.46
CA ASP A 759 -55.80 19.16 23.41
C ASP A 759 -54.95 19.62 22.20
N THR A 760 -54.17 18.73 21.56
CA THR A 760 -53.25 19.12 20.46
C THR A 760 -53.99 19.51 19.18
N LEU A 761 -55.06 18.79 18.83
CA LEU A 761 -55.92 19.13 17.68
C LEU A 761 -56.60 20.48 17.88
N ASP A 762 -57.11 20.74 19.09
CA ASP A 762 -57.74 22.01 19.44
C ASP A 762 -56.74 23.17 19.44
N MET A 763 -55.50 22.95 19.89
CA MET A 763 -54.42 23.93 19.78
C MET A 763 -54.09 24.26 18.32
N VAL A 764 -53.97 23.25 17.45
CA VAL A 764 -53.68 23.46 16.01
C VAL A 764 -54.81 24.24 15.35
N ILE A 765 -56.06 23.89 15.61
CA ILE A 765 -57.21 24.57 15.02
C ILE A 765 -57.38 25.98 15.58
N ALA A 766 -57.11 26.22 16.86
CA ALA A 766 -57.11 27.58 17.43
C ALA A 766 -56.08 28.50 16.76
N ARG A 767 -54.95 27.96 16.29
CA ARG A 767 -53.89 28.70 15.58
C ARG A 767 -54.11 28.76 14.07
N ILE A 768 -54.74 27.75 13.49
CA ILE A 768 -55.03 27.61 12.07
C ILE A 768 -56.52 27.23 11.89
N PRO A 769 -57.45 28.20 12.05
CA PRO A 769 -58.89 27.92 12.03
C PRO A 769 -59.41 27.24 10.76
N LEU A 770 -58.71 27.41 9.63
CA LEU A 770 -59.10 26.78 8.35
C LEU A 770 -58.96 25.25 8.34
N LEU A 771 -58.24 24.66 9.31
CA LEU A 771 -58.12 23.20 9.46
C LEU A 771 -59.30 22.58 10.23
N GLU A 772 -60.26 23.37 10.74
CA GLU A 772 -61.44 22.85 11.45
C GLU A 772 -62.24 21.85 10.60
N SER A 773 -62.28 22.05 9.28
CA SER A 773 -62.92 21.12 8.34
C SER A 773 -62.30 19.72 8.30
N LEU A 774 -61.08 19.55 8.83
CA LEU A 774 -60.39 18.27 8.93
C LEU A 774 -60.70 17.50 10.22
N ARG A 775 -61.39 18.12 11.20
CA ARG A 775 -61.74 17.47 12.47
C ARG A 775 -62.42 16.10 12.31
N PRO A 776 -63.35 15.87 11.36
CA PRO A 776 -64.04 14.58 11.22
C PRO A 776 -63.13 13.41 10.80
N ILE A 777 -62.01 13.69 10.13
CA ILE A 777 -61.05 12.67 9.69
C ILE A 777 -59.86 12.54 10.67
N CYS A 778 -59.67 13.52 11.54
CA CYS A 778 -58.69 13.54 12.61
C CYS A 778 -59.31 12.94 13.89
N VAL A 779 -59.60 11.64 13.86
CA VAL A 779 -60.08 10.87 15.03
C VAL A 779 -59.17 9.68 15.32
N GLU A 780 -58.98 9.36 16.60
CA GLU A 780 -58.06 8.33 17.10
C GLU A 780 -58.33 6.94 16.48
N ALA A 781 -59.60 6.55 16.36
CA ALA A 781 -60.00 5.27 15.76
C ALA A 781 -59.65 5.15 14.26
N ALA A 782 -59.37 6.27 13.58
CA ALA A 782 -59.03 6.30 12.17
C ALA A 782 -57.55 6.59 11.91
N LEU A 783 -56.69 6.64 12.95
CA LEU A 783 -55.27 7.00 12.81
C LEU A 783 -54.58 6.20 11.71
N TRP A 784 -54.85 4.90 11.71
CA TRP A 784 -54.21 3.90 10.85
C TRP A 784 -54.93 3.68 9.51
N LEU A 785 -56.13 4.23 9.33
CA LEU A 785 -56.92 4.05 8.11
C LEU A 785 -56.53 5.12 7.09
N PRO A 786 -56.39 4.79 5.79
CA PRO A 786 -56.10 5.80 4.77
C PRO A 786 -57.17 6.91 4.79
N VAL A 787 -56.75 8.17 4.62
CA VAL A 787 -57.69 9.29 4.44
C VAL A 787 -58.44 9.05 3.14
N SER A 788 -59.78 8.99 3.21
CA SER A 788 -60.60 8.72 2.02
C SER A 788 -60.37 9.80 0.94
N LEU A 789 -60.31 9.37 -0.32
CA LEU A 789 -60.16 10.30 -1.45
C LEU A 789 -61.33 11.29 -1.52
N ASP A 790 -62.51 10.91 -1.03
CA ASP A 790 -63.68 11.80 -0.99
C ASP A 790 -63.50 12.94 0.02
N ALA A 791 -62.93 12.67 1.20
CA ALA A 791 -62.59 13.70 2.17
C ALA A 791 -61.50 14.65 1.65
N ALA A 792 -60.47 14.10 0.98
CA ALA A 792 -59.42 14.91 0.37
C ALA A 792 -59.95 15.79 -0.77
N ARG A 793 -60.83 15.26 -1.64
CA ARG A 793 -61.51 16.03 -2.69
C ARG A 793 -62.39 17.15 -2.11
N ALA A 794 -63.11 16.89 -1.03
CA ALA A 794 -63.94 17.89 -0.36
C ALA A 794 -63.09 19.03 0.22
N PHE A 795 -61.96 18.72 0.86
CA PHE A 795 -61.03 19.74 1.36
C PHE A 795 -60.34 20.51 0.22
N LEU A 796 -59.91 19.81 -0.85
CA LEU A 796 -59.36 20.43 -2.05
C LEU A 796 -60.34 21.45 -2.65
N ALA A 797 -61.62 21.09 -2.76
CA ALA A 797 -62.66 21.98 -3.27
C ALA A 797 -62.88 23.21 -2.37
N PHE A 798 -62.74 23.07 -1.05
CA PHE A 798 -62.81 24.18 -0.09
C PHE A 798 -61.65 25.16 -0.30
N ILE A 799 -60.40 24.68 -0.31
CA ILE A 799 -59.20 25.53 -0.44
C ILE A 799 -58.95 26.08 -1.86
N SER A 800 -59.61 25.54 -2.89
CA SER A 800 -59.50 25.99 -4.29
C SER A 800 -60.07 27.39 -4.55
N VAL A 801 -60.71 28.03 -3.56
CA VAL A 801 -61.13 29.43 -3.61
C VAL A 801 -59.89 30.34 -3.49
N PRO A 802 -59.65 31.29 -4.42
CA PRO A 802 -58.38 32.04 -4.55
C PRO A 802 -57.86 32.77 -3.29
N ASP A 803 -58.72 33.02 -2.30
CA ASP A 803 -58.36 33.68 -1.05
C ASP A 803 -58.09 32.69 0.10
N GLN A 804 -58.65 31.48 0.06
CA GLN A 804 -58.55 30.51 1.15
C GLN A 804 -57.21 29.80 1.21
N ALA A 805 -56.63 29.40 0.07
CA ALA A 805 -55.29 28.80 0.02
C ALA A 805 -54.21 29.76 0.54
N ARG A 806 -54.26 31.04 0.14
CA ARG A 806 -53.33 32.08 0.62
C ARG A 806 -53.52 32.38 2.10
N LEU A 807 -54.76 32.37 2.58
CA LEU A 807 -55.06 32.58 3.99
C LEU A 807 -54.59 31.39 4.85
N LEU A 808 -54.76 30.15 4.36
CA LEU A 808 -54.27 28.93 5.01
C LEU A 808 -52.75 28.96 5.14
N ALA A 809 -52.03 29.26 4.05
CA ALA A 809 -50.58 29.44 4.06
C ALA A 809 -50.11 30.53 5.05
N SER A 810 -50.80 31.67 5.07
CA SER A 810 -50.52 32.75 6.03
C SER A 810 -50.76 32.33 7.49
N GLN A 811 -51.76 31.49 7.76
CA GLN A 811 -52.04 30.96 9.09
C GLN A 811 -50.99 29.92 9.50
N ILE A 812 -50.61 29.02 8.58
CA ILE A 812 -49.53 28.04 8.79
C ILE A 812 -48.23 28.79 9.11
N GLY A 813 -47.81 29.74 8.27
CA GLY A 813 -46.58 30.51 8.47
C GLY A 813 -46.52 31.27 9.80
N ARG A 814 -47.65 31.77 10.30
CA ARG A 814 -47.76 32.38 11.65
C ARG A 814 -47.73 31.34 12.77
N ALA A 815 -48.37 30.20 12.56
CA ALA A 815 -48.38 29.11 13.54
C ALA A 815 -47.00 28.43 13.66
N THR A 816 -46.13 28.56 12.66
CA THR A 816 -44.79 27.96 12.61
C THR A 816 -43.65 28.95 12.88
N SER A 817 -43.91 30.23 13.17
CA SER A 817 -42.87 31.25 13.43
C SER A 817 -43.12 32.10 14.70
N GLY A 818 -42.05 32.53 15.39
CA GLY A 818 -42.10 33.36 16.60
C GLY A 818 -42.16 32.60 17.94
N ASP A 819 -42.21 33.31 19.07
CA ASP A 819 -42.09 32.74 20.43
C ASP A 819 -43.20 31.72 20.80
N ASN A 820 -44.37 31.90 20.20
CA ASN A 820 -45.56 31.05 20.36
C ASN A 820 -45.73 30.01 19.24
N ALA A 821 -44.71 29.74 18.42
CA ALA A 821 -44.78 28.75 17.34
C ALA A 821 -45.21 27.35 17.85
N ILE A 822 -45.83 26.55 16.99
CA ILE A 822 -46.10 25.13 17.24
C ILE A 822 -44.74 24.42 17.26
N ARG A 823 -44.35 23.93 18.44
CA ARG A 823 -43.00 23.41 18.71
C ARG A 823 -42.77 21.92 18.43
N PRO A 824 -43.77 21.01 18.50
CA PRO A 824 -43.53 19.62 18.14
C PRO A 824 -43.04 19.52 16.69
N MET A 825 -41.82 19.02 16.48
CA MET A 825 -41.13 19.06 15.18
C MET A 825 -41.88 18.26 14.11
N THR A 826 -42.50 17.13 14.49
CA THR A 826 -43.35 16.32 13.59
C THR A 826 -44.54 17.12 13.08
N LEU A 827 -45.16 17.90 13.95
CA LEU A 827 -46.30 18.77 13.63
C LEU A 827 -45.88 20.00 12.83
N TYR A 828 -44.73 20.60 13.18
CA TYR A 828 -44.12 21.67 12.39
C TYR A 828 -43.82 21.20 10.95
N ARG A 829 -43.19 20.04 10.78
CA ARG A 829 -42.87 19.46 9.47
C ARG A 829 -44.14 19.16 8.67
N ALA A 830 -45.12 18.48 9.26
CA ALA A 830 -46.37 18.16 8.56
C ALA A 830 -47.14 19.42 8.12
N LEU A 831 -47.12 20.49 8.93
CA LEU A 831 -47.71 21.78 8.55
C LEU A 831 -46.92 22.47 7.43
N ARG A 832 -45.59 22.39 7.46
CA ARG A 832 -44.73 22.95 6.40
C ARG A 832 -44.86 22.18 5.10
N ASP A 833 -44.95 20.85 5.14
CA ASP A 833 -45.16 20.02 3.96
C ASP A 833 -46.54 20.30 3.34
N LEU A 834 -47.56 20.56 4.17
CA LEU A 834 -48.86 21.04 3.70
C LEU A 834 -48.75 22.42 3.05
N ASP A 835 -47.94 23.34 3.59
CA ASP A 835 -47.67 24.66 3.01
C ASP A 835 -46.91 24.59 1.67
N GLU A 836 -45.85 23.78 1.60
CA GLU A 836 -45.10 23.53 0.37
C GLU A 836 -45.98 22.88 -0.70
N TRP A 837 -46.83 21.93 -0.31
CA TRP A 837 -47.79 21.30 -1.21
C TRP A 837 -48.81 22.31 -1.78
N LEU A 838 -49.28 23.27 -0.97
CA LEU A 838 -50.23 24.31 -1.42
C LEU A 838 -49.68 25.18 -2.55
N PHE A 839 -48.35 25.29 -2.70
CA PHE A 839 -47.68 26.09 -3.73
C PHE A 839 -46.77 25.28 -4.65
N ALA A 840 -46.91 23.95 -4.68
CA ALA A 840 -46.13 23.10 -5.54
C ALA A 840 -46.31 23.49 -7.03
N PRO A 841 -45.26 23.36 -7.87
CA PRO A 841 -45.31 23.75 -9.29
C PRO A 841 -46.23 22.86 -10.16
N THR A 842 -46.76 21.76 -9.60
CA THR A 842 -47.76 20.89 -10.24
C THR A 842 -49.12 21.06 -9.54
N PRO A 843 -50.25 20.97 -10.26
CA PRO A 843 -51.56 21.23 -9.67
C PRO A 843 -51.84 20.23 -8.54
N PRO A 844 -52.26 20.70 -7.35
CA PRO A 844 -52.54 19.85 -6.21
C PRO A 844 -53.64 18.83 -6.52
N ASP A 845 -53.35 17.54 -6.31
CA ASP A 845 -54.30 16.44 -6.53
C ASP A 845 -54.78 15.80 -5.21
N ALA A 846 -55.95 15.16 -5.26
CA ALA A 846 -56.57 14.58 -4.07
C ALA A 846 -55.77 13.42 -3.43
N PRO A 847 -55.07 12.55 -4.18
CA PRO A 847 -54.21 11.52 -3.59
C PRO A 847 -53.03 12.09 -2.80
N ALA A 848 -52.29 13.08 -3.33
CA ALA A 848 -51.19 13.70 -2.59
C ALA A 848 -51.70 14.47 -1.36
N LEU A 849 -52.84 15.14 -1.49
CA LEU A 849 -53.50 15.78 -0.36
C LEU A 849 -53.93 14.80 0.72
N ALA A 850 -54.50 13.65 0.33
CA ALA A 850 -54.88 12.60 1.28
C ALA A 850 -53.66 12.09 2.08
N LEU A 851 -52.50 12.00 1.43
CA LEU A 851 -51.23 11.64 2.07
C LEU A 851 -50.74 12.73 3.03
N ALA A 852 -50.76 14.00 2.61
CA ALA A 852 -50.39 15.13 3.46
C ALA A 852 -51.33 15.28 4.68
N MET A 853 -52.64 15.06 4.48
CA MET A 853 -53.64 15.05 5.54
C MET A 853 -53.47 13.86 6.48
N ALA A 854 -53.09 12.69 5.97
CA ALA A 854 -52.73 11.54 6.81
C ALA A 854 -51.49 11.86 7.66
N ALA A 855 -50.45 12.47 7.08
CA ALA A 855 -49.25 12.91 7.78
C ALA A 855 -49.55 13.95 8.86
N LEU A 856 -50.42 14.92 8.57
CA LEU A 856 -50.88 15.92 9.54
C LEU A 856 -51.69 15.26 10.67
N ARG A 857 -52.62 14.36 10.35
CA ARG A 857 -53.37 13.60 11.36
C ARG A 857 -52.42 12.81 12.26
N PHE A 858 -51.43 12.14 11.69
CA PHE A 858 -50.39 11.45 12.44
C PHE A 858 -49.62 12.40 13.36
N ALA A 859 -49.19 13.55 12.86
CA ALA A 859 -48.44 14.51 13.65
C ALA A 859 -49.27 15.15 14.80
N ILE A 860 -50.59 15.24 14.65
CA ILE A 860 -51.50 15.78 15.67
C ILE A 860 -51.67 14.81 16.85
N PHE A 861 -51.80 13.52 16.59
CA PHE A 861 -52.08 12.52 17.62
C PHE A 861 -50.83 11.83 18.18
N MET A 862 -49.66 12.06 17.60
CA MET A 862 -48.43 11.35 17.96
C MET A 862 -47.27 12.32 18.28
N PRO A 863 -47.42 13.19 19.30
CA PRO A 863 -46.38 14.15 19.67
C PRO A 863 -45.22 13.49 20.45
N THR A 864 -45.46 12.33 21.09
CA THR A 864 -44.47 11.63 21.93
C THR A 864 -44.42 10.14 21.61
N ALA A 865 -43.21 9.58 21.53
CA ALA A 865 -42.97 8.17 21.27
C ALA A 865 -43.34 7.30 22.49
N GLY A 866 -44.05 6.20 22.24
CA GLY A 866 -44.28 5.13 23.22
C GLY A 866 -43.21 4.04 23.13
N THR A 867 -43.25 3.02 23.98
CA THR A 867 -42.29 1.91 23.91
C THR A 867 -42.71 0.90 22.83
N ALA A 868 -41.88 0.73 21.81
CA ALA A 868 -42.15 -0.18 20.70
C ALA A 868 -41.68 -1.60 21.04
N LEU A 869 -40.45 -1.72 21.55
CA LEU A 869 -39.84 -2.99 21.92
C LEU A 869 -39.18 -2.86 23.30
N ALA A 870 -39.53 -3.76 24.20
CA ALA A 870 -38.89 -3.89 25.51
C ALA A 870 -38.11 -5.20 25.60
N LEU A 871 -36.80 -5.08 25.83
CA LEU A 871 -35.88 -6.18 26.12
C LEU A 871 -35.67 -6.21 27.63
N GLN A 872 -36.31 -7.14 28.33
CA GLN A 872 -36.37 -7.14 29.80
C GLN A 872 -35.03 -7.49 30.46
N ASP A 873 -34.23 -8.32 29.81
CA ASP A 873 -32.92 -8.74 30.28
C ASP A 873 -31.88 -8.68 29.15
N ALA A 874 -30.65 -9.03 29.51
CA ALA A 874 -29.49 -8.94 28.63
C ALA A 874 -28.86 -10.31 28.31
N GLU A 875 -29.54 -11.41 28.59
CA GLU A 875 -28.93 -12.76 28.52
C GLU A 875 -28.82 -13.30 27.10
N GLY A 876 -29.72 -12.91 26.22
CA GLY A 876 -29.82 -13.40 24.84
C GLY A 876 -29.05 -12.60 23.79
N ASP A 877 -28.84 -13.22 22.62
CA ASP A 877 -28.34 -12.57 21.42
C ASP A 877 -29.51 -11.93 20.65
N VAL A 878 -29.48 -10.61 20.56
CA VAL A 878 -30.51 -9.77 19.94
C VAL A 878 -29.98 -9.19 18.63
N LEU A 879 -30.69 -9.46 17.54
CA LEU A 879 -30.45 -8.86 16.23
C LEU A 879 -31.69 -8.07 15.81
N LEU A 880 -31.53 -6.76 15.67
CA LEU A 880 -32.41 -5.92 14.86
C LEU A 880 -31.68 -5.71 13.53
N ALA A 881 -32.40 -5.90 12.42
CA ALA A 881 -31.84 -5.66 11.10
C ALA A 881 -32.90 -5.13 10.15
N ASP A 882 -32.55 -4.13 9.35
CA ASP A 882 -33.40 -3.60 8.28
C ASP A 882 -34.81 -3.20 8.79
N SER A 883 -34.92 -2.80 10.07
CA SER A 883 -36.19 -2.59 10.78
C SER A 883 -36.37 -1.13 11.21
N HIS A 884 -37.63 -0.71 11.31
CA HIS A 884 -38.03 0.62 11.77
C HIS A 884 -38.69 0.53 13.15
N ILE A 885 -37.99 1.00 14.17
CA ILE A 885 -38.49 1.14 15.53
C ILE A 885 -38.90 2.60 15.72
N ASP A 886 -40.11 2.95 15.28
CA ASP A 886 -40.70 4.26 15.45
C ASP A 886 -41.32 4.36 16.87
N GLY A 887 -40.44 4.34 17.88
CA GLY A 887 -40.77 4.33 19.30
C GLY A 887 -39.52 4.09 20.17
N HIS A 888 -39.67 4.02 21.49
CA HIS A 888 -38.54 3.66 22.36
C HIS A 888 -38.20 2.17 22.20
N LEU A 889 -36.92 1.89 21.97
CA LEU A 889 -36.28 0.61 22.26
C LEU A 889 -35.85 0.64 23.73
N LEU A 890 -36.58 -0.07 24.57
CA LEU A 890 -36.34 -0.12 26.00
C LEU A 890 -35.46 -1.31 26.36
N CYS A 891 -34.34 -1.06 27.04
CA CYS A 891 -33.42 -2.09 27.48
C CYS A 891 -33.46 -2.30 29.00
N TYR A 892 -33.23 -3.55 29.41
CA TYR A 892 -33.01 -3.99 30.78
C TYR A 892 -34.21 -3.87 31.72
N GLY A 893 -35.43 -3.99 31.19
CA GLY A 893 -36.62 -4.07 32.02
C GLY A 893 -37.89 -3.79 31.25
N SER A 894 -38.96 -3.54 31.99
CA SER A 894 -40.32 -3.50 31.45
C SER A 894 -40.93 -2.10 31.34
N GLN A 895 -40.43 -1.13 32.11
CA GLN A 895 -40.95 0.24 32.16
C GLN A 895 -39.86 1.28 31.93
N GLY A 896 -40.11 2.26 31.06
CA GLY A 896 -39.12 3.25 30.66
C GLY A 896 -38.98 4.40 31.64
N THR A 897 -37.75 4.86 31.84
CA THR A 897 -37.47 6.00 32.73
C THR A 897 -37.76 7.36 32.09
N ALA A 898 -38.41 8.25 32.84
CA ALA A 898 -38.61 9.65 32.47
C ALA A 898 -37.52 10.58 33.03
N GLU A 899 -36.53 10.04 33.74
CA GLU A 899 -35.53 10.82 34.46
C GLU A 899 -34.33 11.20 33.58
N ASN A 900 -33.78 12.41 33.79
CA ASN A 900 -32.50 12.78 33.20
C ASN A 900 -31.37 12.07 33.94
N LEU A 901 -30.68 11.15 33.24
CA LEU A 901 -29.65 10.29 33.84
C LEU A 901 -28.25 10.93 33.88
N GLN A 902 -28.09 12.19 33.47
CA GLN A 902 -26.78 12.85 33.40
C GLN A 902 -25.97 12.74 34.69
N ALA A 903 -26.54 13.17 35.83
CA ALA A 903 -25.83 13.15 37.11
C ALA A 903 -25.43 11.72 37.53
N LEU A 904 -26.27 10.74 37.22
CA LEU A 904 -26.02 9.33 37.50
C LEU A 904 -24.84 8.81 36.67
N ILE A 905 -24.83 9.12 35.37
CA ILE A 905 -23.79 8.68 34.43
C ILE A 905 -22.45 9.34 34.73
N SER A 906 -22.45 10.63 35.09
CA SER A 906 -21.26 11.35 35.57
C SER A 906 -20.67 10.73 36.84
N GLN A 907 -21.52 10.40 37.82
CA GLN A 907 -21.09 9.71 39.04
C GLN A 907 -20.53 8.32 38.71
N ALA A 908 -21.17 7.60 37.79
CA ALA A 908 -20.73 6.28 37.36
C ALA A 908 -19.40 6.31 36.60
N ASP A 909 -19.16 7.29 35.71
CA ASP A 909 -17.89 7.47 35.01
C ASP A 909 -16.73 7.61 36.00
N LYS A 910 -16.89 8.50 36.99
CA LYS A 910 -15.89 8.70 38.04
C LYS A 910 -15.58 7.41 38.78
N GLN A 911 -16.62 6.70 39.24
CA GLN A 911 -16.45 5.48 40.03
C GLN A 911 -15.91 4.29 39.21
N LEU A 912 -16.26 4.19 37.92
CA LEU A 912 -15.71 3.19 37.01
C LEU A 912 -14.22 3.44 36.75
N ARG A 913 -13.82 4.69 36.51
CA ARG A 913 -12.41 5.07 36.31
C ARG A 913 -11.55 4.86 37.55
N THR A 914 -12.10 5.07 38.75
CA THR A 914 -11.41 4.80 40.02
C THR A 914 -11.50 3.33 40.45
N GLY A 915 -12.23 2.49 39.71
CA GLY A 915 -12.41 1.06 40.01
C GLY A 915 -13.29 0.76 41.24
N SER A 916 -13.99 1.76 41.77
CA SER A 916 -14.92 1.62 42.90
C SER A 916 -16.30 1.13 42.48
N LEU A 917 -16.63 1.22 41.20
CA LEU A 917 -17.78 0.56 40.59
C LEU A 917 -17.28 -0.52 39.64
N ARG A 918 -17.87 -1.72 39.69
CA ARG A 918 -17.52 -2.83 38.79
C ARG A 918 -18.65 -3.11 37.82
N TRP A 919 -18.31 -3.53 36.62
CA TRP A 919 -19.31 -4.02 35.68
C TRP A 919 -19.64 -5.50 35.94
N VAL A 920 -20.84 -5.93 35.56
CA VAL A 920 -21.25 -7.34 35.50
C VAL A 920 -21.87 -7.59 34.13
N PRO A 921 -21.13 -8.14 33.16
CA PRO A 921 -21.68 -8.38 31.83
C PRO A 921 -22.45 -9.70 31.81
N THR A 922 -23.44 -9.79 30.96
CA THR A 922 -24.02 -11.07 30.53
C THR A 922 -23.19 -11.67 29.39
N GLN A 923 -23.67 -12.76 28.78
CA GLN A 923 -23.13 -13.25 27.50
C GLN A 923 -23.85 -12.67 26.29
N GLY A 924 -25.05 -12.11 26.47
CA GLY A 924 -25.89 -11.60 25.40
C GLY A 924 -25.33 -10.35 24.72
N GLN A 925 -25.77 -10.14 23.49
CA GLN A 925 -25.33 -9.06 22.62
C GLN A 925 -26.54 -8.35 22.00
N LEU A 926 -26.45 -7.04 21.84
CA LEU A 926 -27.41 -6.26 21.07
C LEU A 926 -26.75 -5.79 19.77
N ARG A 927 -27.27 -6.24 18.63
CA ARG A 927 -26.81 -5.84 17.29
C ARG A 927 -27.94 -5.12 16.56
N LEU A 928 -27.65 -3.91 16.12
CA LEU A 928 -28.51 -3.08 15.28
C LEU A 928 -27.81 -2.92 13.93
N ARG A 929 -28.50 -3.20 12.82
CA ARG A 929 -27.91 -3.14 11.47
C ARG A 929 -28.89 -2.55 10.48
N ASN A 930 -28.55 -1.39 9.90
CA ASN A 930 -29.43 -0.72 8.95
C ASN A 930 -30.84 -0.48 9.53
N ASP A 931 -30.92 -0.22 10.83
CA ASP A 931 -32.17 0.02 11.53
C ASP A 931 -32.43 1.52 11.67
N ARG A 932 -33.70 1.91 11.60
CA ARG A 932 -34.15 3.22 12.03
C ARG A 932 -34.72 3.10 13.43
N VAL A 933 -34.03 3.62 14.43
CA VAL A 933 -34.48 3.58 15.83
C VAL A 933 -34.81 4.99 16.28
N TRP A 934 -36.00 5.22 16.83
CA TRP A 934 -36.33 6.54 17.37
C TRP A 934 -35.46 6.85 18.58
N GLN A 935 -35.54 6.07 19.65
CA GLN A 935 -34.71 6.30 20.84
C GLN A 935 -34.41 5.01 21.60
N ILE A 936 -33.18 4.84 22.06
CA ILE A 936 -32.80 3.78 23.00
C ILE A 936 -32.86 4.32 24.43
N ASN A 937 -33.66 3.67 25.27
CA ASN A 937 -33.88 4.04 26.67
C ASN A 937 -33.55 2.88 27.62
N LEU A 938 -33.29 3.23 28.88
CA LEU A 938 -33.10 2.27 29.96
C LEU A 938 -34.37 2.15 30.81
N ALA A 939 -34.61 0.96 31.34
CA ALA A 939 -35.73 0.73 32.23
C ALA A 939 -35.53 1.34 33.62
N ASP A 940 -36.63 1.79 34.23
CA ASP A 940 -36.64 2.34 35.60
C ASP A 940 -36.05 1.35 36.61
N GLU A 941 -36.38 0.07 36.48
CA GLU A 941 -35.88 -1.02 37.32
C GLU A 941 -34.34 -1.08 37.31
N TYR A 942 -33.74 -0.96 36.12
CA TYR A 942 -32.30 -0.94 35.94
C TYR A 942 -31.69 0.33 36.55
N VAL A 943 -32.29 1.49 36.28
CA VAL A 943 -31.81 2.79 36.79
C VAL A 943 -31.84 2.84 38.31
N GLN A 944 -32.92 2.37 38.95
CA GLN A 944 -33.03 2.32 40.41
C GLN A 944 -31.99 1.37 41.03
N THR A 945 -31.76 0.22 40.40
CA THR A 945 -30.73 -0.72 40.86
C THR A 945 -29.34 -0.11 40.70
N ALA A 946 -29.06 0.53 39.56
CA ALA A 946 -27.78 1.22 39.33
C ALA A 946 -27.54 2.34 40.36
N LYS A 947 -28.56 3.13 40.71
CA LYS A 947 -28.50 4.14 41.77
C LYS A 947 -28.09 3.56 43.13
N GLN A 948 -28.70 2.45 43.52
CA GLN A 948 -28.37 1.77 44.78
C GLN A 948 -26.92 1.28 44.79
N GLN A 949 -26.45 0.70 43.67
CA GLN A 949 -25.09 0.17 43.55
C GLN A 949 -24.03 1.29 43.54
N LEU A 950 -24.33 2.43 42.91
CA LEU A 950 -23.47 3.63 42.92
C LEU A 950 -23.32 4.24 44.31
N ALA A 951 -24.36 4.16 45.16
CA ALA A 951 -24.29 4.60 46.56
C ALA A 951 -23.43 3.67 47.44
N GLN A 952 -23.34 2.38 47.08
CA GLN A 952 -22.64 1.36 47.86
C GLN A 952 -21.24 1.01 47.32
N SER A 953 -20.79 1.63 46.21
CA SER A 953 -19.56 1.23 45.50
C SER A 953 -19.56 -0.27 45.14
N GLY A 954 -20.70 -0.73 44.64
CA GLY A 954 -20.98 -2.13 44.31
C GLY A 954 -20.67 -2.49 42.86
N ALA A 955 -21.51 -3.34 42.28
CA ALA A 955 -21.41 -3.75 40.89
C ALA A 955 -22.65 -3.29 40.12
N LEU A 956 -22.47 -2.77 38.90
CA LEU A 956 -23.58 -2.42 38.02
C LEU A 956 -24.47 -3.64 37.77
N PRO A 957 -25.79 -3.44 37.58
CA PRO A 957 -26.68 -4.53 37.22
C PRO A 957 -26.25 -5.19 35.90
N ARG A 958 -26.73 -6.41 35.65
CA ARG A 958 -26.36 -7.19 34.46
C ARG A 958 -26.73 -6.43 33.19
N ALA A 959 -25.74 -6.11 32.37
CA ALA A 959 -25.89 -5.41 31.09
C ALA A 959 -25.37 -6.28 29.93
N PHE A 960 -25.74 -5.93 28.70
CA PHE A 960 -25.26 -6.65 27.52
C PHE A 960 -23.73 -6.68 27.47
N ARG A 961 -23.16 -7.80 27.01
CA ARG A 961 -21.72 -7.93 26.79
C ARG A 961 -21.23 -6.96 25.72
N SER A 962 -22.00 -6.81 24.66
CA SER A 962 -21.70 -5.87 23.58
C SER A 962 -22.96 -5.26 22.99
N LEU A 963 -22.88 -3.98 22.65
CA LEU A 963 -23.84 -3.28 21.81
C LEU A 963 -23.12 -2.82 20.55
N VAL A 964 -23.58 -3.29 19.40
CA VAL A 964 -23.03 -2.91 18.08
C VAL A 964 -24.16 -2.29 17.27
N ALA A 965 -23.95 -1.07 16.79
CA ALA A 965 -24.85 -0.42 15.84
C ALA A 965 -24.07 -0.02 14.59
N SER A 966 -24.51 -0.52 13.43
CA SER A 966 -23.93 -0.21 12.13
C SER A 966 -24.98 0.28 11.15
N ASP A 967 -24.70 1.36 10.43
CA ASP A 967 -25.59 1.93 9.40
C ASP A 967 -26.99 2.29 9.94
N CYS A 968 -27.13 2.55 11.24
CA CYS A 968 -28.43 2.85 11.86
C CYS A 968 -28.72 4.36 11.85
N ALA A 969 -30.00 4.72 11.83
CA ALA A 969 -30.47 6.09 11.99
C ALA A 969 -31.18 6.28 13.35
N PHE A 970 -30.68 7.19 14.18
CA PHE A 970 -31.24 7.54 15.49
C PHE A 970 -31.92 8.91 15.44
N ASN A 971 -33.26 8.93 15.54
CA ASN A 971 -34.07 10.11 15.14
C ASN A 971 -34.94 10.69 16.28
N GLY A 972 -34.64 10.36 17.52
CA GLY A 972 -35.43 10.71 18.69
C GLY A 972 -35.17 12.11 19.21
N ALA A 973 -36.22 12.76 19.71
CA ALA A 973 -36.16 14.06 20.38
C ALA A 973 -35.65 13.99 21.84
N GLY A 974 -34.88 12.96 22.20
CA GLY A 974 -34.35 12.70 23.55
C GLY A 974 -32.96 12.06 23.49
N PRO A 975 -32.20 12.05 24.60
CA PRO A 975 -30.86 11.48 24.62
C PRO A 975 -30.89 9.96 24.39
N GLN A 976 -29.96 9.48 23.57
CA GLN A 976 -29.75 8.04 23.34
C GLN A 976 -28.93 7.45 24.49
N TYR A 977 -29.39 6.35 25.09
CA TYR A 977 -28.66 5.67 26.17
C TYR A 977 -28.06 4.36 25.69
N PHE A 978 -26.81 4.41 25.23
CA PHE A 978 -26.04 3.23 24.88
C PHE A 978 -25.33 2.69 26.12
N LEU A 979 -25.76 1.54 26.61
CA LEU A 979 -25.19 0.92 27.79
C LEU A 979 -24.87 -0.54 27.48
N ALA A 980 -23.60 -0.93 27.57
CA ALA A 980 -23.13 -2.30 27.44
C ALA A 980 -21.69 -2.39 27.95
N TRP A 981 -21.17 -3.59 28.19
CA TRP A 981 -19.76 -3.74 28.58
C TRP A 981 -18.81 -3.28 27.45
N HIS A 982 -19.12 -3.58 26.19
CA HIS A 982 -18.43 -3.07 25.00
C HIS A 982 -19.40 -2.37 24.05
N ILE A 983 -19.00 -1.24 23.46
CA ILE A 983 -19.82 -0.50 22.48
C ILE A 983 -19.05 -0.33 21.17
N ALA A 984 -19.73 -0.52 20.04
CA ALA A 984 -19.23 -0.14 18.73
C ALA A 984 -20.33 0.55 17.92
N LEU A 985 -20.11 1.81 17.55
CA LEU A 985 -21.01 2.60 16.70
C LEU A 985 -20.27 2.92 15.39
N THR A 986 -20.74 2.38 14.26
CA THR A 986 -20.11 2.55 12.94
C THR A 986 -21.11 3.06 11.90
N ASP A 987 -20.75 4.11 11.16
CA ASP A 987 -21.53 4.67 10.04
C ASP A 987 -23.00 4.99 10.38
N ASN A 988 -23.28 5.31 11.65
CA ASN A 988 -24.64 5.66 12.08
C ASN A 988 -24.93 7.13 11.81
N LEU A 989 -26.18 7.44 11.48
CA LEU A 989 -26.71 8.80 11.41
C LEU A 989 -27.46 9.11 12.71
N VAL A 990 -27.16 10.24 13.33
CA VAL A 990 -27.89 10.74 14.50
C VAL A 990 -28.51 12.09 14.17
N GLU A 991 -29.84 12.13 14.08
CA GLU A 991 -30.63 13.35 13.96
C GLU A 991 -31.06 13.80 15.37
N ALA A 992 -30.14 14.42 16.12
CA ALA A 992 -30.47 14.95 17.44
C ALA A 992 -30.99 16.39 17.35
N THR A 993 -32.09 16.69 18.05
CA THR A 993 -32.65 18.06 18.18
C THR A 993 -31.97 18.91 19.26
N PHE A 994 -30.89 18.41 19.88
CA PHE A 994 -30.15 19.09 20.94
C PHE A 994 -28.66 19.18 20.61
N SER A 995 -27.93 20.00 21.37
CA SER A 995 -26.47 20.11 21.28
C SER A 995 -25.71 18.84 21.69
N PHE A 996 -26.41 17.77 22.11
CA PHE A 996 -25.81 16.50 22.49
C PHE A 996 -26.70 15.31 22.09
N VAL A 997 -26.05 14.21 21.68
CA VAL A 997 -26.64 12.97 21.16
C VAL A 997 -27.19 12.08 22.29
N GLY A 998 -26.46 12.00 23.40
CA GLY A 998 -26.78 11.08 24.49
C GLY A 998 -25.54 10.61 25.23
N TYR A 999 -25.62 9.41 25.78
CA TYR A 999 -24.57 8.82 26.62
C TYR A 999 -24.22 7.41 26.16
N ALA A 1000 -22.92 7.14 26.07
CA ALA A 1000 -22.36 5.81 25.82
C ALA A 1000 -21.53 5.37 27.02
N MET A 1001 -22.05 4.41 27.79
CA MET A 1001 -21.41 3.91 29.01
C MET A 1001 -20.94 2.47 28.78
N ALA A 1002 -19.62 2.27 28.85
CA ALA A 1002 -18.95 0.99 28.57
C ALA A 1002 -17.54 0.92 29.21
N MET A 1003 -16.95 -0.29 29.22
CA MET A 1003 -15.52 -0.48 29.54
C MET A 1003 -14.60 -0.14 28.36
N GLN A 1004 -15.09 -0.34 27.12
CA GLN A 1004 -14.39 0.03 25.89
C GLN A 1004 -15.42 0.44 24.83
N GLY A 1005 -15.06 1.42 23.98
CA GLY A 1005 -15.95 1.95 22.95
C GLY A 1005 -15.23 2.36 21.68
N LYS A 1006 -15.76 1.96 20.52
CA LYS A 1006 -15.30 2.36 19.17
C LYS A 1006 -16.37 3.14 18.42
N TYR A 1007 -15.97 4.25 17.80
CA TYR A 1007 -16.88 5.20 17.15
C TYR A 1007 -16.33 5.63 15.78
N LEU A 1008 -16.81 5.03 14.70
CA LEU A 1008 -16.25 5.16 13.36
C LEU A 1008 -17.29 5.72 12.37
N GLY A 1009 -16.97 6.76 11.60
CA GLY A 1009 -17.80 7.20 10.47
C GLY A 1009 -19.21 7.73 10.80
N ASN A 1010 -19.54 7.94 12.08
CA ASN A 1010 -20.89 8.37 12.47
C ASN A 1010 -21.11 9.85 12.15
N MET A 1011 -22.34 10.20 11.76
CA MET A 1011 -22.72 11.54 11.32
C MET A 1011 -23.75 12.16 12.28
N ALA A 1012 -23.57 13.43 12.66
CA ALA A 1012 -24.54 14.21 13.44
C ALA A 1012 -24.39 15.72 13.17
N GLU A 1013 -25.44 16.52 13.37
CA GLU A 1013 -25.40 17.98 13.21
C GLU A 1013 -24.84 18.70 14.45
N ALA A 1014 -23.51 18.76 14.59
CA ALA A 1014 -22.82 19.50 15.65
C ALA A 1014 -23.26 19.12 17.08
N CYS A 1015 -23.37 17.82 17.34
CA CYS A 1015 -23.83 17.27 18.62
C CYS A 1015 -22.71 16.52 19.36
N THR A 1016 -22.75 16.51 20.70
CA THR A 1016 -21.81 15.73 21.53
C THR A 1016 -22.39 14.40 21.99
N LEU A 1017 -21.68 13.29 21.81
CA LEU A 1017 -21.95 12.02 22.50
C LEU A 1017 -21.03 11.92 23.73
N TYR A 1018 -21.63 11.80 24.92
CA TYR A 1018 -20.89 11.71 26.18
C TYR A 1018 -20.49 10.27 26.47
N THR A 1019 -19.19 10.01 26.64
CA THR A 1019 -18.68 8.67 26.94
C THR A 1019 -18.37 8.51 28.44
N ALA A 1020 -18.79 7.39 29.02
CA ALA A 1020 -18.57 7.06 30.42
C ALA A 1020 -17.90 5.68 30.57
N GLY A 1021 -16.94 5.56 31.48
CA GLY A 1021 -16.24 4.32 31.84
C GLY A 1021 -15.07 3.93 30.94
N HIS A 1022 -14.82 4.66 29.84
CA HIS A 1022 -13.76 4.35 28.87
C HIS A 1022 -13.21 5.59 28.17
N ASN A 1023 -12.10 5.43 27.47
CA ASN A 1023 -11.59 6.42 26.52
C ASN A 1023 -12.11 6.05 25.12
N ALA A 1024 -12.72 7.00 24.42
CA ALA A 1024 -13.31 6.77 23.11
C ALA A 1024 -12.22 6.62 22.03
N GLU A 1025 -12.22 5.50 21.30
CA GLU A 1025 -11.46 5.36 20.06
C GLU A 1025 -12.33 5.80 18.88
N ALA A 1026 -11.91 6.85 18.17
CA ALA A 1026 -12.75 7.53 17.19
C ALA A 1026 -12.02 7.85 15.88
N PHE A 1027 -12.72 7.68 14.74
CA PHE A 1027 -12.18 8.02 13.41
C PHE A 1027 -13.31 8.44 12.46
N GLY A 1028 -13.16 9.59 11.80
CA GLY A 1028 -14.04 10.00 10.71
C GLY A 1028 -15.49 10.36 11.09
N ASN A 1029 -15.79 10.69 12.36
CA ASN A 1029 -17.14 11.09 12.75
C ASN A 1029 -17.45 12.53 12.28
N GLY A 1030 -18.44 12.70 11.40
CA GLY A 1030 -18.82 13.99 10.82
C GLY A 1030 -19.79 14.73 11.73
N GLY A 1031 -19.33 15.81 12.37
CA GLY A 1031 -20.17 16.69 13.20
C GLY A 1031 -20.61 16.11 14.56
N MET A 1032 -20.29 14.84 14.86
CA MET A 1032 -20.46 14.24 16.18
C MET A 1032 -19.18 14.36 17.02
N ALA A 1033 -19.20 15.16 18.07
CA ALA A 1033 -18.10 15.27 19.03
C ALA A 1033 -18.19 14.18 20.10
N LEU A 1034 -17.05 13.62 20.53
CA LEU A 1034 -16.99 12.67 21.64
C LEU A 1034 -16.33 13.34 22.83
N THR A 1035 -16.97 13.30 23.99
CA THR A 1035 -16.46 13.95 25.21
C THR A 1035 -16.73 13.08 26.41
N ASN A 1036 -15.84 13.07 27.40
CA ASN A 1036 -16.11 12.36 28.65
C ASN A 1036 -17.36 12.95 29.32
N ALA A 1037 -18.16 12.10 29.98
CA ALA A 1037 -19.31 12.55 30.76
C ALA A 1037 -18.87 13.64 31.76
N PRO A 1038 -19.61 14.76 31.85
CA PRO A 1038 -19.21 15.96 32.59
C PRO A 1038 -19.20 15.79 34.10
#